data_AF-A0A1I0WWK4-F1
#
_entry.id   AF-A0A1I0WWK4-F1
#
_cell.length_a   1.000
_cell.length_b   1.000
_cell.length_c   1.000
_cell.angle_alpha   90.00
_cell.angle_beta   90.00
_cell.angle_gamma   90.00
#
_symmetry.space_group_name_H-M   'P 1'
#
loop_
_entity.id
_entity.type
_entity.pdbx_description
1 polymer ?
#
loop_
_entity_poly.entity_id
_entity_poly.type
_entity_poly.pdbx_seq_one_letter_code
_entity_poly.pdbx_strand_id
1 'polypeptide(L)'
;MKLNKKIPIALLLMLLVSKPMFAQNATNMIAENNSIGMWILVIMLVIPIIVLIGSLYLNFREQLIKNKQWNNENQEQHFYDYLKNLDKNQIKQFIKLKSKKCSGNCKEKGNCNNNKSSILILFLISTSGLFAQNNFAAEKESFFSQPGIIITIVLMIVPILLGIVYAMIKSNNALKVYFNKNKMGEAENFAAFIEKSEDHDIEDMLVKRKESLDFTLTNEELSGTEKAEDTIGILHNVSDKHEVHFTALKKKAVHKPSLAPDISKLILWYFGCAVFWLVVGTGIGEYLGIKFVSPDADHISWLSFGRLRPVHTNIVFWGWASLAMIGLGYYVVPIVSNAKIYCIKWGWIALALTNMMVVLGSLCLMSGINNGGGEFREYIWPVMALFAVALILTLANFVMTVAQRTTKEIYIANWYIVSAIIFTIIVALTAYLPFWQDGVSETIVQGYFMHSGVGMWFTLYTLGLLYYFIPQQINKPIYAYSLGIMAFWTQIIFYTIIGTHHFVFAPLPWWLQTVAIVGSAGMIIPVVAATINFTMTFKGQWHKVSTSYTLPFFLVAVVYYFIVSIQGTAEAFKFTNLIWHFTDFTVAHAHLGFYGIITFALWGGFYVVIPRLTGKEPPQHLVGVHFWLAFIGLLFYTIPLSVGATLRGLMWMEGKPFIDSVVLMFDYWLWRAIGGSLMFVSHLVFAYNFYKMTSKEVEEIDVKAEAFKILKKQLQ
;
A
#
# COMPACT_ATOMS: atom_id res chain seq x y z
N MET A 1 -30.76 -17.54 34.84
CA MET A 1 -30.20 -18.73 34.15
C MET A 1 -30.51 -18.65 32.66
N LYS A 2 -29.64 -17.98 31.87
CA LYS A 2 -29.55 -18.04 30.41
C LYS A 2 -28.09 -17.70 30.07
N LEU A 3 -27.34 -18.70 29.59
CA LEU A 3 -25.90 -18.64 29.36
C LEU A 3 -25.59 -17.69 28.18
N ASN A 4 -24.92 -16.58 28.47
CA ASN A 4 -24.25 -15.75 27.47
C ASN A 4 -22.78 -16.17 27.40
N LYS A 5 -22.46 -17.21 26.60
CA LYS A 5 -21.07 -17.57 26.29
C LYS A 5 -20.64 -16.87 25.00
N LYS A 6 -19.98 -15.72 25.15
CA LYS A 6 -19.08 -15.20 24.10
C LYS A 6 -17.76 -15.94 24.23
N ILE A 7 -17.45 -16.76 23.23
CA ILE A 7 -16.18 -17.48 23.10
C ILE A 7 -15.07 -16.45 22.87
N PRO A 8 -13.94 -16.49 23.61
CA PRO A 8 -12.78 -15.67 23.27
C PRO A 8 -12.08 -16.29 22.06
N ILE A 9 -11.74 -15.42 21.10
CA ILE A 9 -10.91 -15.75 19.94
C ILE A 9 -9.59 -16.32 20.47
N ALA A 10 -9.29 -17.55 20.06
CA ALA A 10 -8.07 -18.24 20.43
C ALA A 10 -6.84 -17.48 19.90
N LEU A 11 -5.94 -17.12 20.82
CA LEU A 11 -4.59 -16.70 20.54
C LEU A 11 -3.84 -17.87 19.89
N LEU A 12 -3.31 -17.67 18.70
CA LEU A 12 -2.32 -18.58 18.12
C LEU A 12 -0.98 -18.32 18.82
N LEU A 13 -0.70 -19.07 19.88
CA LEU A 13 0.62 -19.17 20.48
C LEU A 13 1.53 -19.98 19.53
N MET A 14 2.38 -19.30 18.77
CA MET A 14 3.55 -19.96 18.19
C MET A 14 4.61 -20.12 19.29
N LEU A 15 4.79 -21.35 19.75
CA LEU A 15 6.00 -21.76 20.47
C LEU A 15 7.17 -21.75 19.48
N LEU A 16 7.97 -20.69 19.48
CA LEU A 16 9.27 -20.68 18.83
C LEU A 16 10.30 -21.28 19.79
N VAL A 17 10.69 -22.53 19.54
CA VAL A 17 11.93 -23.08 20.08
C VAL A 17 13.05 -22.58 19.17
N SER A 18 13.74 -21.51 19.57
CA SER A 18 14.95 -21.07 18.88
C SER A 18 16.15 -21.89 19.37
N LYS A 19 16.74 -22.71 18.50
CA LYS A 19 18.17 -23.06 18.62
C LYS A 19 19.00 -21.93 17.97
N PRO A 20 20.18 -21.58 18.49
CA PRO A 20 21.06 -20.62 17.84
C PRO A 20 21.52 -21.15 16.47
N MET A 21 21.41 -20.32 15.43
CA MET A 21 21.91 -20.63 14.09
C MET A 21 23.42 -20.33 14.02
N PHE A 22 24.23 -21.37 13.84
CA PHE A 22 25.60 -21.24 13.35
C PHE A 22 25.73 -21.85 11.95
N ALA A 23 26.70 -21.34 11.19
CA ALA A 23 26.92 -21.64 9.79
C ALA A 23 27.01 -23.16 9.52
N GLN A 24 26.08 -23.69 8.73
CA GLN A 24 26.11 -25.06 8.22
C GLN A 24 27.01 -25.17 6.98
N ASN A 25 27.75 -26.29 6.91
CA ASN A 25 28.39 -26.80 5.70
C ASN A 25 27.35 -27.53 4.84
N ALA A 26 27.37 -27.27 3.53
CA ALA A 26 26.42 -27.83 2.59
C ALA A 26 26.87 -29.22 2.11
N THR A 27 26.22 -30.27 2.62
CA THR A 27 26.19 -31.60 1.98
C THR A 27 24.77 -32.15 2.03
N ASN A 28 24.19 -32.42 0.86
CA ASN A 28 22.90 -33.09 0.56
C ASN A 28 21.89 -33.20 1.73
N MET A 29 21.03 -32.18 1.86
CA MET A 29 20.25 -31.89 3.06
C MET A 29 18.79 -32.33 3.08
N ILE A 30 18.24 -32.92 2.01
CA ILE A 30 16.81 -33.30 1.98
C ILE A 30 16.67 -34.79 2.35
N ALA A 31 15.98 -35.09 3.45
CA ALA A 31 15.47 -36.43 3.74
C ALA A 31 14.20 -36.69 2.94
N GLU A 32 14.00 -37.93 2.47
CA GLU A 32 12.76 -38.34 1.80
C GLU A 32 11.55 -38.09 2.73
N ASN A 33 10.69 -37.18 2.25
CA ASN A 33 9.27 -37.08 2.52
C ASN A 33 8.78 -37.41 3.94
N ASN A 34 9.00 -36.51 4.91
CA ASN A 34 8.19 -36.48 6.12
C ASN A 34 6.83 -35.82 5.81
N SER A 35 5.87 -36.64 5.36
CA SER A 35 4.48 -36.24 5.07
C SER A 35 3.82 -35.47 6.22
N ILE A 36 4.23 -35.76 7.47
CA ILE A 36 3.70 -35.15 8.69
C ILE A 36 3.95 -33.64 8.74
N GLY A 37 5.13 -33.16 8.33
CA GLY A 37 5.45 -31.73 8.33
C GLY A 37 4.62 -30.96 7.32
N MET A 38 4.42 -31.55 6.13
CA MET A 38 3.54 -31.00 5.09
C MET A 38 2.09 -30.96 5.58
N TRP A 39 1.58 -32.03 6.20
CA TRP A 39 0.23 -32.07 6.74
C TRP A 39 0.03 -31.08 7.88
N ILE A 40 0.97 -30.93 8.81
CA ILE A 40 0.88 -29.92 9.89
C ILE A 40 0.81 -28.52 9.30
N LEU A 41 1.62 -28.23 8.28
CA LEU A 41 1.63 -26.92 7.65
C LEU A 41 0.32 -26.69 6.88
N VAL A 42 -0.13 -27.65 6.06
CA VAL A 42 -1.44 -27.61 5.38
C VAL A 42 -2.58 -27.47 6.39
N ILE A 43 -2.55 -28.17 7.52
CA ILE A 43 -3.53 -28.07 8.61
C ILE A 43 -3.49 -26.66 9.23
N MET A 44 -2.30 -26.13 9.54
CA MET A 44 -2.15 -24.76 10.06
C MET A 44 -2.58 -23.69 9.06
N LEU A 45 -2.62 -23.97 7.76
CA LEU A 45 -3.03 -23.01 6.73
C LEU A 45 -4.50 -23.12 6.34
N VAL A 46 -4.97 -24.35 6.14
CA VAL A 46 -6.31 -24.66 5.65
C VAL A 46 -7.31 -24.57 6.80
N ILE A 47 -6.95 -24.97 8.04
CA ILE A 47 -7.89 -24.87 9.16
C ILE A 47 -8.27 -23.42 9.45
N PRO A 48 -7.36 -22.44 9.58
CA PRO A 48 -7.78 -21.06 9.81
C PRO A 48 -8.67 -20.54 8.69
N ILE A 49 -8.36 -20.85 7.42
CA ILE A 49 -9.17 -20.43 6.26
C ILE A 49 -10.56 -21.10 6.29
N ILE A 50 -10.64 -22.41 6.52
CA ILE A 50 -11.91 -23.14 6.64
C ILE A 50 -12.69 -22.68 7.86
N VAL A 51 -12.03 -22.39 8.99
CA VAL A 51 -12.68 -21.84 10.20
C VAL A 51 -13.20 -20.43 9.91
N LEU A 52 -12.48 -19.61 9.16
CA LEU A 52 -12.92 -18.29 8.73
C LEU A 52 -14.14 -18.39 7.81
N ILE A 53 -14.07 -19.25 6.78
CA ILE A 53 -15.16 -19.52 5.82
C ILE A 53 -16.36 -20.18 6.50
N GLY A 54 -16.12 -21.10 7.43
CA GLY A 54 -17.14 -21.75 8.23
C GLY A 54 -17.81 -20.76 9.19
N SER A 55 -17.04 -19.90 9.86
CA SER A 55 -17.57 -18.81 10.68
C SER A 55 -18.38 -17.81 9.85
N LEU A 56 -17.95 -17.53 8.61
CA LEU A 56 -18.71 -16.71 7.67
C LEU A 56 -20.04 -17.36 7.30
N TYR A 57 -20.02 -18.62 6.90
CA TYR A 57 -21.21 -19.37 6.54
C TYR A 57 -22.18 -19.46 7.73
N LEU A 58 -21.66 -19.72 8.94
CA LEU A 58 -22.47 -19.79 10.15
C LEU A 58 -23.07 -18.43 10.52
N ASN A 59 -22.29 -17.34 10.49
CA ASN A 59 -22.82 -15.99 10.74
C ASN A 59 -23.88 -15.59 9.70
N PHE A 60 -23.64 -15.91 8.42
CA PHE A 60 -24.59 -15.66 7.35
C PHE A 60 -25.87 -16.48 7.52
N ARG A 61 -25.72 -17.78 7.80
CA ARG A 61 -26.84 -18.70 8.06
C ARG A 61 -27.62 -18.30 9.30
N GLU A 62 -26.95 -17.88 10.37
CA GLU A 62 -27.60 -17.41 11.59
C GLU A 62 -28.38 -16.12 11.33
N GLN A 63 -27.83 -15.18 10.54
CA GLN A 63 -28.56 -13.99 10.11
C GLN A 63 -29.77 -14.33 9.25
N LEU A 64 -29.64 -15.28 8.31
CA LEU A 64 -30.76 -15.74 7.49
C LEU A 64 -31.83 -16.46 8.31
N ILE A 65 -31.43 -17.33 9.24
CA ILE A 65 -32.36 -18.05 10.13
C ILE A 65 -33.08 -17.06 11.04
N LYS A 66 -32.36 -16.11 11.65
CA LYS A 66 -32.97 -15.04 12.46
C LYS A 66 -33.96 -14.23 11.63
N ASN A 67 -33.61 -13.88 10.40
CA ASN A 67 -34.51 -13.15 9.51
C ASN A 67 -35.74 -13.97 9.08
N LYS A 68 -35.57 -15.29 8.88
CA LYS A 68 -36.68 -16.20 8.54
C LYS A 68 -37.58 -16.49 9.75
N GLN A 69 -37.00 -16.63 10.94
CA GLN A 69 -37.73 -16.75 12.21
C GLN A 69 -38.50 -15.46 12.50
N TRP A 70 -37.86 -14.31 12.33
CA TRP A 70 -38.49 -12.99 12.43
C TRP A 70 -39.68 -12.85 11.48
N ASN A 71 -39.56 -13.31 10.22
CA ASN A 71 -40.66 -13.29 9.26
C ASN A 71 -41.79 -14.30 9.55
N ASN A 72 -41.55 -15.32 10.40
CA ASN A 72 -42.52 -16.37 10.73
C ASN A 72 -43.22 -16.13 12.08
N GLU A 73 -42.74 -15.19 12.90
CA GLU A 73 -43.37 -14.79 14.16
C GLU A 73 -44.59 -13.88 13.90
N ASN A 74 -45.52 -13.85 14.85
CA ASN A 74 -46.81 -13.19 14.67
C ASN A 74 -46.64 -11.66 14.57
N GLN A 75 -46.94 -11.08 13.41
CA GLN A 75 -46.61 -9.68 13.08
C GLN A 75 -47.19 -8.67 14.08
N GLU A 76 -48.39 -8.91 14.61
CA GLU A 76 -49.02 -8.01 15.59
C GLU A 76 -48.23 -7.90 16.89
N GLN A 77 -47.66 -9.01 17.38
CA GLN A 77 -46.92 -9.02 18.65
C GLN A 77 -45.60 -8.24 18.54
N HIS A 78 -44.93 -8.30 17.38
CA HIS A 78 -43.76 -7.48 17.09
C HIS A 78 -44.05 -5.99 17.06
N PHE A 79 -45.21 -5.60 16.52
CA PHE A 79 -45.60 -4.19 16.45
C PHE A 79 -45.89 -3.61 17.84
N TYR A 80 -46.47 -4.39 18.76
CA TYR A 80 -46.59 -4.00 20.17
C TYR A 80 -45.23 -3.86 20.88
N ASP A 81 -44.28 -4.75 20.61
CA ASP A 81 -42.92 -4.64 21.15
C ASP A 81 -42.15 -3.43 20.59
N TYR A 82 -42.39 -3.05 19.33
CA TYR A 82 -41.86 -1.81 18.78
C TYR A 82 -42.43 -0.58 19.49
N LEU A 83 -43.74 -0.55 19.76
CA LEU A 83 -44.38 0.54 20.53
C LEU A 83 -43.81 0.66 21.94
N LYS A 84 -43.58 -0.46 22.63
CA LYS A 84 -43.03 -0.49 24.00
C LYS A 84 -41.58 0.01 24.09
N ASN A 85 -40.81 -0.16 23.02
CA ASN A 85 -39.38 0.16 22.97
C ASN A 85 -39.06 1.46 22.23
N LEU A 86 -40.07 2.27 21.88
CA LEU A 86 -39.83 3.58 21.25
C LEU A 86 -38.97 4.47 22.15
N ASP A 87 -37.99 5.14 21.55
CA ASP A 87 -37.18 6.14 22.22
C ASP A 87 -37.94 7.48 22.40
N LYS A 88 -37.40 8.37 23.23
CA LYS A 88 -38.00 9.68 23.52
C LYS A 88 -38.34 10.50 22.27
N ASN A 89 -37.49 10.46 21.24
CA ASN A 89 -37.68 11.21 20.01
C ASN A 89 -38.71 10.55 19.09
N GLN A 90 -38.73 9.22 19.05
CA GLN A 90 -39.70 8.42 18.31
C GLN A 90 -41.10 8.53 18.91
N ILE A 91 -41.25 8.51 20.24
CA ILE A 91 -42.53 8.77 20.93
C ILE A 91 -43.01 10.21 20.64
N LYS A 92 -42.11 11.20 20.69
CA LYS A 92 -42.44 12.58 20.31
C LYS A 92 -42.88 12.68 18.85
N GLN A 93 -42.24 11.96 17.93
CA GLN A 93 -42.66 11.89 16.52
C GLN A 93 -44.00 11.19 16.33
N PHE A 94 -44.24 10.08 17.02
CA PHE A 94 -45.51 9.34 17.00
C PHE A 94 -46.68 10.22 17.49
N ILE A 95 -46.54 10.83 18.68
CA ILE A 95 -47.52 11.78 19.22
C ILE A 95 -47.70 12.96 18.28
N LYS A 96 -46.62 13.49 17.70
CA LYS A 96 -46.67 14.62 16.76
C LYS A 96 -47.33 14.27 15.42
N LEU A 97 -47.20 13.04 14.92
CA LEU A 97 -47.83 12.59 13.68
C LEU A 97 -49.34 12.35 13.88
N LYS A 98 -49.73 11.78 15.04
CA LYS A 98 -51.13 11.65 15.44
C LYS A 98 -51.75 13.01 15.76
N SER A 99 -51.02 13.89 16.48
CA SER A 99 -51.45 15.26 16.76
C SER A 99 -51.45 16.15 15.51
N LYS A 100 -50.66 15.86 14.47
CA LYS A 100 -50.69 16.59 13.18
C LYS A 100 -51.87 16.25 12.28
N LYS A 101 -52.65 15.21 12.55
CA LYS A 101 -54.04 15.10 12.06
C LYS A 101 -54.99 16.08 12.80
N CYS A 102 -54.57 16.63 13.95
CA CYS A 102 -55.27 17.64 14.77
C CYS A 102 -54.45 18.94 15.02
N SER A 103 -53.68 19.39 14.01
CA SER A 103 -52.87 20.63 13.97
C SER A 103 -51.39 20.54 14.37
N GLY A 104 -50.60 21.41 13.72
CA GLY A 104 -49.53 22.12 14.41
C GLY A 104 -48.09 21.70 14.11
N ASN A 105 -47.23 22.70 13.90
CA ASN A 105 -45.87 22.61 13.38
C ASN A 105 -44.77 22.34 14.44
N CYS A 106 -43.52 22.33 13.96
CA CYS A 106 -42.23 22.58 14.65
C CYS A 106 -41.31 21.40 15.01
N LYS A 107 -40.16 21.40 14.32
CA LYS A 107 -38.88 20.70 14.58
C LYS A 107 -38.33 21.11 15.98
N GLU A 108 -37.38 20.46 16.65
CA GLU A 108 -36.06 20.05 16.15
C GLU A 108 -35.26 19.13 17.13
N LYS A 109 -34.01 18.81 16.76
CA LYS A 109 -33.08 17.74 17.19
C LYS A 109 -32.33 18.03 18.51
N GLY A 110 -31.84 16.96 19.15
CA GLY A 110 -30.74 17.01 20.13
C GLY A 110 -30.00 15.67 20.25
N ASN A 111 -28.68 15.74 20.24
CA ASN A 111 -27.68 14.71 19.97
C ASN A 111 -27.15 14.00 21.24
N CYS A 112 -26.78 12.71 21.13
CA CYS A 112 -26.13 11.93 22.19
C CYS A 112 -24.61 12.09 22.16
N ASN A 113 -23.99 12.31 23.33
CA ASN A 113 -22.54 12.29 23.50
C ASN A 113 -22.11 10.99 24.19
N ASN A 114 -21.11 10.33 23.59
CA ASN A 114 -20.53 9.07 24.03
C ASN A 114 -19.59 9.28 25.22
N ASN A 115 -19.76 8.45 26.25
CA ASN A 115 -18.86 8.44 27.39
C ASN A 115 -17.77 7.36 27.25
N LYS A 116 -16.60 7.72 27.76
CA LYS A 116 -15.30 7.06 27.60
C LYS A 116 -15.24 5.71 28.33
N SER A 117 -14.49 4.76 27.76
CA SER A 117 -14.03 3.58 28.49
C SER A 117 -12.50 3.51 28.43
N SER A 118 -11.92 3.37 29.63
CA SER A 118 -10.50 3.33 29.92
C SER A 118 -9.90 1.99 29.51
N ILE A 119 -8.73 2.04 28.87
CA ILE A 119 -7.96 0.86 28.46
C ILE A 119 -6.84 0.65 29.49
N LEU A 120 -6.86 -0.51 30.15
CA LEU A 120 -5.77 -1.00 30.98
C LEU A 120 -4.79 -1.76 30.07
N ILE A 121 -3.52 -1.34 30.08
CA ILE A 121 -2.41 -1.96 29.35
C ILE A 121 -1.69 -2.89 30.33
N LEU A 122 -1.55 -4.17 29.96
CA LEU A 122 -0.64 -5.08 30.64
C LEU A 122 0.59 -5.29 29.75
N PHE A 123 1.76 -4.95 30.28
CA PHE A 123 3.06 -5.35 29.73
C PHE A 123 3.37 -6.79 30.13
N LEU A 124 3.92 -7.57 29.21
CA LEU A 124 4.73 -8.74 29.56
C LEU A 124 6.09 -8.61 28.88
N ILE A 125 7.11 -8.50 29.73
CA ILE A 125 8.52 -8.63 29.42
C ILE A 125 8.81 -10.13 29.39
N SER A 126 9.48 -10.60 28.35
CA SER A 126 10.20 -11.88 28.39
C SER A 126 11.69 -11.59 28.34
N THR A 127 12.37 -11.95 29.42
CA THR A 127 13.82 -12.16 29.47
C THR A 127 14.09 -13.61 29.06
N SER A 128 15.10 -13.84 28.23
CA SER A 128 15.65 -15.18 27.98
C SER A 128 17.03 -15.26 28.59
N GLY A 129 17.21 -16.19 29.54
CA GLY A 129 18.50 -16.56 30.09
C GLY A 129 19.37 -17.29 29.05
N LEU A 130 20.65 -16.94 29.05
CA LEU A 130 21.72 -17.64 28.34
C LEU A 130 22.07 -18.93 29.11
N PHE A 131 22.02 -20.07 28.44
CA PHE A 131 22.87 -21.21 28.78
C PHE A 131 23.32 -21.95 27.52
N ALA A 132 24.62 -22.27 27.50
CA ALA A 132 25.32 -22.99 26.45
C ALA A 132 25.22 -24.50 26.66
N GLN A 133 25.16 -25.29 25.58
CA GLN A 133 25.91 -26.55 25.45
C GLN A 133 25.91 -27.10 24.02
N ASN A 134 26.98 -27.87 23.75
CA ASN A 134 27.57 -28.29 22.47
C ASN A 134 26.97 -29.56 21.83
N ASN A 135 27.30 -29.69 20.53
CA ASN A 135 27.57 -30.90 19.72
C ASN A 135 26.51 -32.01 19.58
N PHE A 136 26.06 -32.28 18.34
CA PHE A 136 26.43 -33.45 17.53
C PHE A 136 25.60 -33.52 16.22
N ALA A 137 26.24 -34.03 15.15
CA ALA A 137 25.72 -34.62 13.90
C ALA A 137 24.60 -33.89 13.12
N ALA A 138 24.86 -33.63 11.83
CA ALA A 138 23.88 -33.09 10.88
C ALA A 138 22.78 -34.14 10.59
N GLU A 139 21.68 -34.10 11.33
CA GLU A 139 20.43 -34.72 10.89
C GLU A 139 19.91 -34.00 9.64
N LYS A 140 19.52 -34.77 8.62
CA LYS A 140 18.84 -34.23 7.43
C LYS A 140 17.51 -33.61 7.86
N GLU A 141 17.46 -32.29 7.94
CA GLU A 141 16.26 -31.57 8.30
C GLU A 141 15.21 -31.63 7.17
N SER A 142 13.93 -31.69 7.55
CA SER A 142 12.82 -31.69 6.59
C SER A 142 12.73 -30.35 5.86
N PHE A 143 12.37 -30.35 4.58
CA PHE A 143 12.16 -29.12 3.79
C PHE A 143 11.26 -28.11 4.52
N PHE A 144 10.18 -28.59 5.15
CA PHE A 144 9.22 -27.76 5.86
C PHE A 144 9.68 -27.27 7.24
N SER A 145 10.79 -27.80 7.80
CA SER A 145 11.36 -27.29 9.05
C SER A 145 12.36 -26.14 8.84
N GLN A 146 12.70 -25.83 7.58
CA GLN A 146 13.69 -24.82 7.24
C GLN A 146 13.16 -23.40 7.53
N PRO A 147 13.87 -22.58 8.34
CA PRO A 147 13.38 -21.27 8.77
C PRO A 147 12.95 -20.36 7.61
N GLY A 148 13.75 -20.30 6.54
CA GLY A 148 13.43 -19.45 5.39
C GLY A 148 12.17 -19.91 4.61
N ILE A 149 11.91 -21.22 4.55
CA ILE A 149 10.69 -21.77 3.96
C ILE A 149 9.47 -21.41 4.82
N ILE A 150 9.57 -21.61 6.14
CA ILE A 150 8.48 -21.27 7.08
C ILE A 150 8.14 -19.77 6.99
N ILE A 151 9.16 -18.91 7.10
CA ILE A 151 9.00 -17.45 7.00
C ILE A 151 8.26 -17.09 5.71
N THR A 152 8.72 -17.63 4.59
CA THR A 152 8.16 -17.30 3.27
C THR A 152 6.71 -17.75 3.12
N ILE A 153 6.37 -18.96 3.57
CA ILE A 153 4.99 -19.45 3.50
C ILE A 153 4.05 -18.59 4.35
N VAL A 154 4.48 -18.22 5.57
CA VAL A 154 3.73 -17.30 6.43
C VAL A 154 3.49 -15.96 5.72
N LEU A 155 4.54 -15.41 5.10
CA LEU A 155 4.49 -14.13 4.40
C LEU A 155 3.56 -14.12 3.17
N MET A 156 3.57 -15.19 2.36
CA MET A 156 2.68 -15.30 1.18
C MET A 156 1.20 -15.32 1.56
N ILE A 157 0.87 -15.76 2.78
CA ILE A 157 -0.51 -15.95 3.22
C ILE A 157 -1.10 -14.69 3.84
N VAL A 158 -0.26 -13.80 4.38
CA VAL A 158 -0.71 -12.54 4.98
C VAL A 158 -1.59 -11.71 4.01
N PRO A 159 -1.19 -11.43 2.75
CA PRO A 159 -2.04 -10.72 1.81
C PRO A 159 -3.36 -11.44 1.50
N ILE A 160 -3.33 -12.77 1.40
CA ILE A 160 -4.52 -13.59 1.11
C ILE A 160 -5.51 -13.48 2.28
N LEU A 161 -5.05 -13.65 3.52
CA LEU A 161 -5.88 -13.51 4.71
C LEU A 161 -6.47 -12.09 4.83
N LEU A 162 -5.66 -11.06 4.59
CA LEU A 162 -6.14 -9.67 4.57
C LEU A 162 -7.20 -9.45 3.48
N GLY A 163 -7.01 -10.03 2.30
CA GLY A 163 -7.98 -10.03 1.21
C GLY A 163 -9.30 -10.70 1.58
N ILE A 164 -9.24 -11.87 2.23
CA ILE A 164 -10.45 -12.57 2.72
C ILE A 164 -11.14 -11.70 3.78
N VAL A 165 -10.42 -11.16 4.76
CA VAL A 165 -10.98 -10.27 5.79
C VAL A 165 -11.66 -9.05 5.19
N TYR A 166 -11.06 -8.43 4.19
CA TYR A 166 -11.68 -7.33 3.47
C TYR A 166 -12.98 -7.76 2.77
N ALA A 167 -12.97 -8.90 2.07
CA ALA A 167 -14.16 -9.46 1.45
C ALA A 167 -15.27 -9.75 2.48
N MET A 168 -14.91 -10.21 3.68
CA MET A 168 -15.86 -10.42 4.80
C MET A 168 -16.58 -9.13 5.19
N ILE A 169 -15.81 -8.05 5.41
CA ILE A 169 -16.36 -6.76 5.82
C ILE A 169 -17.32 -6.24 4.74
N LYS A 170 -16.92 -6.34 3.46
CA LYS A 170 -17.72 -5.88 2.33
C LYS A 170 -18.99 -6.71 2.14
N SER A 171 -18.91 -8.03 2.26
CA SER A 171 -20.06 -8.94 2.18
C SER A 171 -21.06 -8.66 3.29
N ASN A 172 -20.61 -8.51 4.54
CA ASN A 172 -21.48 -8.13 5.66
C ASN A 172 -22.18 -6.79 5.45
N ASN A 173 -21.49 -5.80 4.85
CA ASN A 173 -22.10 -4.52 4.54
C ASN A 173 -23.15 -4.64 3.43
N ALA A 174 -22.89 -5.43 2.38
CA ALA A 174 -23.86 -5.70 1.32
C ALA A 174 -25.12 -6.42 1.87
N LEU A 175 -24.94 -7.38 2.79
CA LEU A 175 -26.03 -8.06 3.46
C LEU A 175 -26.88 -7.12 4.32
N LYS A 176 -26.24 -6.22 5.08
CA LYS A 176 -26.97 -5.18 5.82
C LYS A 176 -27.83 -4.32 4.89
N VAL A 177 -27.30 -3.94 3.72
CA VAL A 177 -28.06 -3.18 2.72
C VAL A 177 -29.25 -4.00 2.21
N TYR A 178 -29.06 -5.28 1.91
CA TYR A 178 -30.13 -6.18 1.50
C TYR A 178 -31.21 -6.33 2.58
N PHE A 179 -30.83 -6.59 3.83
CA PHE A 179 -31.78 -6.72 4.94
C PHE A 179 -32.48 -5.41 5.27
N ASN A 180 -31.80 -4.27 5.12
CA ASN A 180 -32.43 -2.96 5.29
C ASN A 180 -33.55 -2.73 4.26
N LYS A 181 -33.47 -3.32 3.07
CA LYS A 181 -34.55 -3.27 2.08
C LYS A 181 -35.81 -4.01 2.56
N ASN A 182 -35.66 -5.17 3.20
CA ASN A 182 -36.79 -5.90 3.78
C ASN A 182 -37.39 -5.16 4.99
N LYS A 183 -36.53 -4.57 5.83
CA LYS A 183 -36.98 -3.74 6.97
C LYS A 183 -37.75 -2.49 6.55
N MET A 184 -37.52 -1.96 5.34
CA MET A 184 -38.33 -0.88 4.80
C MET A 184 -39.77 -1.33 4.53
N GLY A 185 -39.97 -2.52 3.96
CA GLY A 185 -41.32 -3.09 3.78
C GLY A 185 -42.01 -3.42 5.11
N GLU A 186 -41.25 -3.87 6.12
CA GLU A 186 -41.76 -4.04 7.48
C GLU A 186 -42.17 -2.70 8.13
N ALA A 187 -41.38 -1.63 7.91
CA ALA A 187 -41.72 -0.30 8.36
C ALA A 187 -42.98 0.26 7.69
N GLU A 188 -43.23 -0.06 6.42
CA GLU A 188 -44.48 0.26 5.72
C GLU A 188 -45.69 -0.46 6.36
N ASN A 189 -45.56 -1.76 6.65
CA ASN A 189 -46.60 -2.54 7.33
C ASN A 189 -46.86 -2.05 8.75
N PHE A 190 -45.81 -1.69 9.50
CA PHE A 190 -45.92 -1.12 10.85
C PHE A 190 -46.59 0.25 10.81
N ALA A 191 -46.29 1.09 9.81
CA ALA A 191 -46.98 2.36 9.61
C ALA A 191 -48.47 2.17 9.33
N ALA A 192 -48.84 1.18 8.49
CA ALA A 192 -50.24 0.84 8.24
C ALA A 192 -50.96 0.28 9.48
N PHE A 193 -50.26 -0.49 10.32
CA PHE A 193 -50.78 -0.97 11.61
C PHE A 193 -51.08 0.18 12.57
N ILE A 194 -50.14 1.13 12.71
CA ILE A 194 -50.32 2.34 13.52
C ILE A 194 -51.52 3.18 13.03
N GLU A 195 -51.73 3.27 11.71
CA GLU A 195 -52.85 4.03 11.15
C GLU A 195 -54.22 3.37 11.41
N LYS A 196 -54.25 2.03 11.55
CA LYS A 196 -55.48 1.26 11.73
C LYS A 196 -55.85 1.01 13.20
N SER A 197 -54.91 1.14 14.14
CA SER A 197 -55.15 0.95 15.57
C SER A 197 -55.74 2.22 16.22
N GLU A 198 -57.01 2.19 16.61
CA GLU A 198 -57.72 3.28 17.33
C GLU A 198 -57.72 3.10 18.86
N ASP A 199 -56.73 2.38 19.42
CA ASP A 199 -56.71 2.05 20.85
C ASP A 199 -56.22 3.22 21.72
N HIS A 200 -57.10 3.77 22.56
CA HIS A 200 -56.79 4.80 23.55
C HIS A 200 -55.74 4.34 24.59
N ASP A 201 -55.67 3.04 24.87
CA ASP A 201 -54.76 2.44 25.85
C ASP A 201 -53.26 2.54 25.46
N ILE A 202 -52.95 2.58 24.16
CA ILE A 202 -51.57 2.72 23.66
C ILE A 202 -51.04 4.13 23.90
N GLU A 203 -51.92 5.13 23.84
CA GLU A 203 -51.58 6.54 23.97
C GLU A 203 -51.19 6.88 25.42
N ASP A 204 -51.96 6.38 26.39
CA ASP A 204 -51.68 6.54 27.82
C ASP A 204 -50.39 5.82 28.25
N MET A 205 -50.11 4.64 27.69
CA MET A 205 -48.86 3.91 27.95
C MET A 205 -47.62 4.70 27.47
N LEU A 206 -47.71 5.34 26.30
CA LEU A 206 -46.61 6.12 25.70
C LEU A 206 -46.40 7.46 26.41
N VAL A 207 -47.47 8.12 26.89
CA VAL A 207 -47.40 9.35 27.71
C VAL A 207 -46.68 9.08 29.03
N LYS A 208 -47.05 8.02 29.74
CA LYS A 208 -46.41 7.61 31.00
C LYS A 208 -44.93 7.25 30.83
N ARG A 209 -44.57 6.63 29.69
CA ARG A 209 -43.17 6.33 29.35
C ARG A 209 -42.38 7.59 29.00
N LYS A 210 -42.99 8.52 28.27
CA LYS A 210 -42.41 9.84 27.93
C LYS A 210 -42.08 10.64 29.19
N GLU A 211 -42.96 10.70 30.18
CA GLU A 211 -42.71 11.38 31.46
C GLU A 211 -41.47 10.83 32.18
N SER A 212 -41.27 9.51 32.17
CA SER A 212 -40.08 8.87 32.76
C SER A 212 -38.77 9.16 32.01
N LEU A 213 -38.85 9.47 30.70
CA LEU A 213 -37.70 9.78 29.83
C LEU A 213 -37.45 11.30 29.69
N ASP A 214 -38.40 12.13 30.14
CA ASP A 214 -38.35 13.60 30.06
C ASP A 214 -37.56 14.26 31.21
N PHE A 215 -37.14 13.52 32.24
CA PHE A 215 -36.25 14.06 33.29
C PHE A 215 -34.82 14.27 32.76
N THR A 216 -34.46 15.53 32.47
CA THR A 216 -33.11 15.96 32.09
C THR A 216 -32.90 17.43 32.47
N LEU A 217 -31.71 17.76 33.00
CA LEU A 217 -31.25 19.15 33.16
C LEU A 217 -31.12 19.82 31.77
N THR A 218 -31.46 21.10 31.69
CA THR A 218 -31.77 21.79 30.42
C THR A 218 -30.55 22.22 29.59
N ASN A 219 -29.32 22.19 30.14
CA ASN A 219 -28.07 22.55 29.44
C ASN A 219 -28.07 23.93 28.73
N GLU A 220 -29.01 24.82 29.05
CA GLU A 220 -29.14 26.18 28.47
C GLU A 220 -28.93 27.30 29.51
N GLU A 221 -28.40 26.99 30.69
CA GLU A 221 -28.17 27.97 31.78
C GLU A 221 -27.22 29.12 31.38
N LEU A 222 -26.53 29.04 30.23
CA LEU A 222 -25.56 30.02 29.73
C LEU A 222 -25.70 30.39 28.24
N SER A 223 -26.78 30.01 27.53
CA SER A 223 -26.94 30.35 26.10
C SER A 223 -27.95 31.47 25.85
N GLY A 224 -27.53 32.53 25.16
CA GLY A 224 -28.39 33.66 24.77
C GLY A 224 -29.35 33.37 23.62
N THR A 225 -30.37 34.20 23.49
CA THR A 225 -31.53 34.06 22.57
C THR A 225 -31.31 34.59 21.15
N GLU A 226 -30.07 34.89 20.76
CA GLU A 226 -29.79 35.45 19.44
C GLU A 226 -29.74 34.38 18.35
N LYS A 227 -30.34 34.70 17.19
CA LYS A 227 -30.25 33.85 15.99
C LYS A 227 -28.79 33.80 15.53
N ALA A 228 -28.26 32.60 15.34
CA ALA A 228 -26.95 32.40 14.75
C ALA A 228 -26.92 32.98 13.33
N GLU A 229 -26.26 34.12 13.16
CA GLU A 229 -26.04 34.79 11.89
C GLU A 229 -24.54 34.74 11.58
N ASP A 230 -24.18 34.21 10.42
CA ASP A 230 -22.78 34.08 10.01
C ASP A 230 -22.29 35.36 9.33
N THR A 231 -22.10 36.39 10.14
CA THR A 231 -21.58 37.70 9.70
C THR A 231 -20.15 37.65 9.17
N ILE A 232 -19.42 36.56 9.48
CA ILE A 232 -18.01 36.34 9.11
C ILE A 232 -17.90 35.57 7.77
N GLY A 233 -18.97 34.90 7.34
CA GLY A 233 -19.03 34.19 6.07
C GLY A 233 -18.29 32.85 6.08
N ILE A 234 -18.36 32.09 7.17
CA ILE A 234 -17.83 30.72 7.33
C ILE A 234 -18.65 29.68 6.51
N LEU A 235 -19.93 29.96 6.27
CA LEU A 235 -20.91 29.14 5.57
C LEU A 235 -20.96 29.52 4.08
N HIS A 236 -20.21 28.79 3.26
CA HIS A 236 -20.02 29.14 1.85
C HIS A 236 -21.05 28.53 0.88
N ASN A 237 -22.01 27.74 1.35
CA ASN A 237 -23.02 27.09 0.49
C ASN A 237 -24.27 26.72 1.31
N VAL A 238 -25.10 27.72 1.61
CA VAL A 238 -26.43 27.50 2.18
C VAL A 238 -27.37 27.18 1.02
N SER A 239 -27.68 25.90 0.81
CA SER A 239 -28.71 25.48 -0.14
C SER A 239 -30.03 25.30 0.59
N ASP A 240 -31.06 26.06 0.19
CA ASP A 240 -32.42 25.91 0.72
C ASP A 240 -33.14 24.66 0.20
N LYS A 241 -32.53 23.94 -0.75
CA LYS A 241 -33.05 22.69 -1.31
C LYS A 241 -32.39 21.50 -0.63
N HIS A 242 -33.22 20.65 -0.03
CA HIS A 242 -32.82 19.38 0.55
C HIS A 242 -32.51 18.38 -0.58
N GLU A 243 -31.34 18.51 -1.20
CA GLU A 243 -30.85 17.52 -2.15
C GLU A 243 -30.27 16.33 -1.38
N VAL A 244 -30.94 15.19 -1.50
CA VAL A 244 -30.52 13.93 -0.88
C VAL A 244 -29.34 13.38 -1.68
N HIS A 245 -28.12 13.79 -1.32
CA HIS A 245 -26.93 13.21 -1.93
C HIS A 245 -26.65 11.84 -1.30
N PHE A 246 -26.88 10.75 -2.05
CA PHE A 246 -26.59 9.37 -1.63
C PHE A 246 -25.11 9.12 -1.34
N THR A 247 -24.23 9.98 -1.86
CA THR A 247 -22.81 10.02 -1.57
C THR A 247 -22.48 11.38 -0.97
N ALA A 248 -21.74 11.42 0.14
CA ALA A 248 -21.20 12.68 0.63
C ALA A 248 -20.39 13.34 -0.49
N LEU A 249 -20.82 14.51 -0.97
CA LEU A 249 -20.04 15.33 -1.89
C LEU A 249 -18.75 15.71 -1.14
N LYS A 250 -17.65 15.05 -1.50
CA LYS A 250 -16.33 15.39 -0.95
C LYS A 250 -16.07 16.85 -1.33
N LYS A 251 -15.76 17.69 -0.34
CA LYS A 251 -15.28 19.05 -0.54
C LYS A 251 -14.19 19.00 -1.62
N LYS A 252 -14.38 19.73 -2.73
CA LYS A 252 -13.34 19.88 -3.77
C LYS A 252 -12.03 20.20 -3.07
N ALA A 253 -10.93 19.59 -3.51
CA ALA A 253 -9.62 19.87 -2.95
C ALA A 253 -9.41 21.39 -2.94
N VAL A 254 -9.24 21.97 -1.75
CA VAL A 254 -8.98 23.41 -1.64
C VAL A 254 -7.67 23.67 -2.38
N HIS A 255 -7.73 24.47 -3.44
CA HIS A 255 -6.54 24.92 -4.16
C HIS A 255 -5.66 25.67 -3.15
N LYS A 256 -4.61 25.01 -2.68
CA LYS A 256 -3.58 25.63 -1.85
C LYS A 256 -2.33 25.73 -2.73
N PRO A 257 -2.12 26.81 -3.48
CA PRO A 257 -0.86 27.02 -4.14
C PRO A 257 0.16 27.41 -3.06
N SER A 258 0.77 26.41 -2.40
CA SER A 258 1.95 26.66 -1.56
C SER A 258 3.22 26.78 -2.41
N LEU A 259 3.15 26.37 -3.67
CA LEU A 259 4.29 26.26 -4.59
C LEU A 259 4.13 27.25 -5.73
N ALA A 260 5.24 27.88 -6.14
CA ALA A 260 5.25 28.77 -7.28
C ALA A 260 4.84 28.03 -8.57
N PRO A 261 4.15 28.69 -9.52
CA PRO A 261 3.70 28.05 -10.76
C PRO A 261 4.81 27.34 -11.54
N ASP A 262 6.04 27.88 -11.53
CA ASP A 262 7.19 27.33 -12.25
C ASP A 262 7.62 25.96 -11.73
N ILE A 263 7.65 25.76 -10.41
CA ILE A 263 7.99 24.46 -9.82
C ILE A 263 6.82 23.48 -10.00
N SER A 264 5.57 23.94 -9.91
CA SER A 264 4.40 23.10 -10.21
C SER A 264 4.46 22.56 -11.64
N LYS A 265 4.82 23.41 -12.61
CA LYS A 265 5.02 22.99 -14.01
C LYS A 265 6.14 21.96 -14.11
N LEU A 266 7.29 22.20 -13.49
CA LEU A 266 8.41 21.25 -13.48
C LEU A 266 7.97 19.87 -12.95
N ILE A 267 7.30 19.83 -11.80
CA ILE A 267 6.81 18.58 -11.18
C ILE A 267 5.86 17.83 -12.12
N LEU A 268 4.92 18.54 -12.76
CA LEU A 268 3.98 17.92 -13.71
C LEU A 268 4.70 17.34 -14.94
N TRP A 269 5.79 17.95 -15.40
CA TRP A 269 6.61 17.40 -16.49
C TRP A 269 7.39 16.16 -16.07
N TYR A 270 7.95 16.12 -14.86
CA TYR A 270 8.52 14.90 -14.28
C TYR A 270 7.48 13.78 -14.25
N PHE A 271 6.27 14.07 -13.79
CA PHE A 271 5.19 13.09 -13.72
C PHE A 271 4.74 12.62 -15.10
N GLY A 272 4.61 13.51 -16.07
CA GLY A 272 4.25 13.15 -17.44
C GLY A 272 5.29 12.23 -18.09
N CYS A 273 6.59 12.54 -17.94
CA CYS A 273 7.66 11.68 -18.44
C CYS A 273 7.67 10.32 -17.72
N ALA A 274 7.51 10.31 -16.39
CA ALA A 274 7.43 9.09 -15.62
C ALA A 274 6.28 8.19 -16.10
N VAL A 275 5.06 8.73 -16.21
CA VAL A 275 3.87 8.00 -16.69
C VAL A 275 4.09 7.42 -18.08
N PHE A 276 4.72 8.19 -18.99
CA PHE A 276 5.09 7.71 -20.31
C PHE A 276 6.02 6.49 -20.23
N TRP A 277 7.10 6.58 -19.46
CA TRP A 277 8.05 5.47 -19.29
C TRP A 277 7.46 4.27 -18.54
N LEU A 278 6.50 4.48 -17.63
CA LEU A 278 5.78 3.37 -17.01
C LEU A 278 5.05 2.55 -18.06
N VAL A 279 4.26 3.20 -18.91
CA VAL A 279 3.48 2.51 -19.95
C VAL A 279 4.41 1.83 -20.95
N VAL A 280 5.44 2.52 -21.44
CA VAL A 280 6.41 1.94 -22.39
C VAL A 280 7.17 0.76 -21.76
N GLY A 281 7.77 0.96 -20.59
CA GLY A 281 8.58 -0.05 -19.92
C GLY A 281 7.78 -1.29 -19.56
N THR A 282 6.58 -1.12 -19.02
CA THR A 282 5.73 -2.26 -18.64
C THR A 282 5.06 -2.91 -19.84
N GLY A 283 4.81 -2.18 -20.93
CA GLY A 283 4.41 -2.78 -22.21
C GLY A 283 5.47 -3.70 -22.78
N ILE A 284 6.75 -3.33 -22.71
CA ILE A 284 7.86 -4.22 -23.07
C ILE A 284 7.93 -5.41 -22.09
N GLY A 285 7.73 -5.18 -20.80
CA GLY A 285 7.67 -6.24 -19.79
C GLY A 285 6.58 -7.27 -20.07
N GLU A 286 5.38 -6.82 -20.44
CA GLU A 286 4.27 -7.70 -20.82
C GLU A 286 4.56 -8.50 -22.09
N TYR A 287 5.12 -7.83 -23.10
CA TYR A 287 5.55 -8.50 -24.32
C TYR A 287 6.59 -9.61 -24.04
N LEU A 288 7.56 -9.36 -23.16
CA LEU A 288 8.49 -10.39 -22.71
C LEU A 288 7.81 -11.49 -21.90
N GLY A 289 6.80 -11.13 -21.10
CA GLY A 289 5.95 -12.05 -20.38
C GLY A 289 5.31 -13.09 -21.31
N ILE A 290 4.74 -12.62 -22.43
CA ILE A 290 4.13 -13.43 -23.48
C ILE A 290 5.17 -14.33 -24.17
N LYS A 291 6.41 -13.85 -24.40
CA LYS A 291 7.48 -14.64 -25.04
C LYS A 291 7.89 -15.91 -24.29
N PHE A 292 7.65 -16.01 -22.98
CA PHE A 292 7.89 -17.28 -22.27
C PHE A 292 6.82 -18.33 -22.55
N VAL A 293 5.61 -17.91 -22.93
CA VAL A 293 4.50 -18.81 -23.28
C VAL A 293 4.52 -19.09 -24.79
N SER A 294 4.86 -18.09 -25.59
CA SER A 294 4.99 -18.17 -27.05
C SER A 294 6.34 -17.61 -27.49
N PRO A 295 7.42 -18.40 -27.43
CA PRO A 295 8.76 -17.96 -27.83
C PRO A 295 8.86 -17.55 -29.31
N ASP A 296 8.05 -18.18 -30.16
CA ASP A 296 8.00 -17.97 -31.61
C ASP A 296 7.05 -16.82 -32.04
N ALA A 297 6.64 -15.96 -31.10
CA ALA A 297 5.79 -14.81 -31.42
C ALA A 297 6.39 -13.86 -32.48
N ASP A 298 7.74 -13.80 -32.56
CA ASP A 298 8.50 -13.13 -33.61
C ASP A 298 9.97 -13.59 -33.58
N HIS A 299 10.71 -13.29 -34.65
CA HIS A 299 12.13 -13.62 -34.79
C HIS A 299 13.01 -12.39 -35.05
N ILE A 300 12.57 -11.21 -34.62
CA ILE A 300 13.28 -9.96 -34.87
C ILE A 300 14.38 -9.79 -33.82
N SER A 301 15.64 -9.64 -34.25
CA SER A 301 16.79 -9.57 -33.33
C SER A 301 16.70 -8.44 -32.30
N TRP A 302 16.17 -7.28 -32.71
CA TRP A 302 15.92 -6.12 -31.86
C TRP A 302 14.86 -6.38 -30.78
N LEU A 303 13.93 -7.31 -31.04
CA LEU A 303 12.87 -7.69 -30.11
C LEU A 303 13.17 -9.00 -29.36
N SER A 304 14.38 -9.53 -29.50
CA SER A 304 14.79 -10.74 -28.80
C SER A 304 14.75 -10.56 -27.28
N PHE A 305 14.43 -11.64 -26.56
CA PHE A 305 14.29 -11.60 -25.11
C PHE A 305 15.55 -11.05 -24.42
N GLY A 306 16.73 -11.50 -24.85
CA GLY A 306 18.00 -11.08 -24.27
C GLY A 306 18.31 -9.59 -24.41
N ARG A 307 17.79 -8.91 -25.44
CA ARG A 307 17.97 -7.46 -25.63
C ARG A 307 16.86 -6.65 -24.96
N LEU A 308 15.62 -7.12 -25.02
CA LEU A 308 14.49 -6.39 -24.45
C LEU A 308 14.38 -6.50 -22.93
N ARG A 309 14.85 -7.59 -22.31
CA ARG A 309 14.88 -7.72 -20.85
C ARG A 309 15.60 -6.54 -20.17
N PRO A 310 16.86 -6.21 -20.52
CA PRO A 310 17.53 -5.06 -19.93
C PRO A 310 16.90 -3.72 -20.34
N VAL A 311 16.23 -3.63 -21.51
CA VAL A 311 15.45 -2.43 -21.88
C VAL A 311 14.28 -2.25 -20.91
N HIS A 312 13.50 -3.30 -20.66
CA HIS A 312 12.40 -3.27 -19.71
C HIS A 312 12.86 -2.83 -18.32
N THR A 313 13.88 -3.50 -17.77
CA THR A 313 14.38 -3.22 -16.41
C THR A 313 14.88 -1.78 -16.29
N ASN A 314 15.67 -1.29 -17.25
CA ASN A 314 16.21 0.06 -17.18
C ASN A 314 15.15 1.14 -17.41
N ILE A 315 14.17 0.94 -18.29
CA ILE A 315 13.07 1.90 -18.46
C ILE A 315 12.23 1.99 -17.18
N VAL A 316 11.89 0.87 -16.54
CA VAL A 316 11.06 0.93 -15.32
C VAL A 316 11.85 1.45 -14.11
N PHE A 317 13.16 1.18 -14.01
CA PHE A 317 14.04 1.67 -12.94
C PHE A 317 14.32 3.17 -13.10
N TRP A 318 14.89 3.53 -14.24
CA TRP A 318 15.44 4.87 -14.45
C TRP A 318 14.45 5.83 -15.11
N GLY A 319 13.56 5.33 -15.98
CA GLY A 319 12.53 6.13 -16.63
C GLY A 319 11.27 6.33 -15.77
N TRP A 320 10.68 5.27 -15.24
CA TRP A 320 9.48 5.39 -14.41
C TRP A 320 9.82 5.83 -12.98
N ALA A 321 10.42 4.94 -12.19
CA ALA A 321 10.48 5.15 -10.75
C ALA A 321 11.40 6.30 -10.35
N SER A 322 12.56 6.44 -11.01
CA SER A 322 13.50 7.53 -10.71
C SER A 322 12.93 8.91 -11.02
N LEU A 323 12.29 9.11 -12.18
CA LEU A 323 11.63 10.38 -12.50
C LEU A 323 10.44 10.66 -11.56
N ALA A 324 9.65 9.64 -11.22
CA ALA A 324 8.54 9.77 -10.27
C ALA A 324 9.04 10.18 -8.87
N MET A 325 10.10 9.54 -8.36
CA MET A 325 10.73 9.86 -7.08
C MET A 325 11.30 11.28 -7.07
N ILE A 326 12.10 11.65 -8.07
CA ILE A 326 12.69 12.98 -8.17
C ILE A 326 11.59 14.06 -8.27
N GLY A 327 10.57 13.84 -9.10
CA GLY A 327 9.41 14.73 -9.21
C GLY A 327 8.66 14.92 -7.90
N LEU A 328 8.42 13.84 -7.14
CA LEU A 328 7.84 13.93 -5.79
C LEU A 328 8.79 14.60 -4.80
N GLY A 329 10.10 14.42 -4.94
CA GLY A 329 11.11 15.13 -4.14
C GLY A 329 11.05 16.64 -4.32
N TYR A 330 10.90 17.12 -5.55
CA TYR A 330 10.69 18.54 -5.85
C TYR A 330 9.43 19.12 -5.21
N TYR A 331 8.46 18.27 -4.82
CA TYR A 331 7.32 18.67 -4.00
C TYR A 331 7.63 18.61 -2.50
N VAL A 332 8.16 17.48 -2.02
CA VAL A 332 8.32 17.20 -0.59
C VAL A 332 9.41 18.05 0.06
N VAL A 333 10.61 18.09 -0.53
CA VAL A 333 11.79 18.75 0.04
C VAL A 333 11.54 20.22 0.38
N PRO A 334 11.07 21.08 -0.55
CA PRO A 334 10.81 22.48 -0.23
C PRO A 334 9.69 22.66 0.81
N ILE A 335 8.65 21.82 0.77
CA ILE A 335 7.52 21.92 1.72
C ILE A 335 7.98 21.63 3.15
N VAL A 336 8.71 20.54 3.38
CA VAL A 336 9.13 20.19 4.75
C VAL A 336 10.27 21.07 5.25
N SER A 337 11.04 21.67 4.35
CA SER A 337 12.03 22.71 4.68
C SER A 337 11.42 24.10 4.89
N ASN A 338 10.15 24.28 4.53
CA ASN A 338 9.49 25.58 4.45
C ASN A 338 10.35 26.63 3.70
N ALA A 339 10.93 26.21 2.57
CA ALA A 339 11.85 26.99 1.77
C ALA A 339 11.47 26.89 0.28
N LYS A 340 11.83 27.91 -0.50
CA LYS A 340 11.71 27.83 -1.96
C LYS A 340 12.82 26.93 -2.51
N ILE A 341 12.54 26.22 -3.60
CA ILE A 341 13.57 25.46 -4.30
C ILE A 341 14.70 26.40 -4.75
N TYR A 342 15.94 25.97 -4.55
CA TYR A 342 17.11 26.82 -4.79
C TYR A 342 17.23 27.26 -6.25
N CYS A 343 17.18 26.31 -7.20
CA CYS A 343 17.32 26.62 -8.63
C CYS A 343 16.40 25.77 -9.51
N ILE A 344 15.38 26.37 -10.12
CA ILE A 344 14.43 25.65 -10.99
C ILE A 344 15.11 25.18 -12.30
N LYS A 345 16.05 25.95 -12.84
CA LYS A 345 16.76 25.61 -14.09
C LYS A 345 17.49 24.27 -13.99
N TRP A 346 18.14 24.00 -12.85
CA TRP A 346 18.82 22.73 -12.61
C TRP A 346 17.86 21.54 -12.64
N GLY A 347 16.63 21.72 -12.16
CA GLY A 347 15.61 20.67 -12.23
C GLY A 347 15.16 20.35 -13.65
N TRP A 348 15.06 21.35 -14.53
CA TRP A 348 14.79 21.15 -15.96
C TRP A 348 15.93 20.45 -16.69
N ILE A 349 17.18 20.84 -16.40
CA ILE A 349 18.37 20.18 -16.97
C ILE A 349 18.41 18.72 -16.51
N ALA A 350 18.22 18.44 -15.22
CA ALA A 350 18.18 17.08 -14.69
C ALA A 350 17.07 16.23 -15.35
N LEU A 351 15.89 16.81 -15.61
CA LEU A 351 14.80 16.14 -16.30
C LEU A 351 15.19 15.77 -17.74
N ALA A 352 15.77 16.72 -18.48
CA ALA A 352 16.19 16.51 -19.85
C ALA A 352 17.28 15.43 -19.94
N LEU A 353 18.32 15.53 -19.12
CA LEU A 353 19.42 14.56 -19.07
C LEU A 353 18.94 13.15 -18.73
N THR A 354 18.01 13.02 -17.77
CA THR A 354 17.46 11.71 -17.38
C THR A 354 16.66 11.09 -18.54
N ASN A 355 15.83 11.87 -19.24
CA ASN A 355 15.10 11.36 -20.41
C ASN A 355 16.05 11.00 -21.57
N MET A 356 17.06 11.82 -21.83
CA MET A 356 18.09 11.53 -22.83
C MET A 356 18.82 10.24 -22.51
N MET A 357 19.19 10.00 -21.25
CA MET A 357 19.77 8.72 -20.83
C MET A 357 18.85 7.56 -21.15
N VAL A 358 17.56 7.61 -20.76
CA VAL A 358 16.64 6.49 -20.97
C VAL A 358 16.46 6.19 -22.46
N VAL A 359 16.32 7.22 -23.30
CA VAL A 359 16.20 7.06 -24.76
C VAL A 359 17.47 6.45 -25.35
N LEU A 360 18.63 7.07 -25.11
CA LEU A 360 19.91 6.63 -25.68
C LEU A 360 20.28 5.23 -25.18
N GLY A 361 20.11 4.98 -23.89
CA GLY A 361 20.38 3.68 -23.27
C GLY A 361 19.51 2.58 -23.83
N SER A 362 18.20 2.82 -23.97
CA SER A 362 17.28 1.84 -24.55
C SER A 362 17.66 1.51 -26.00
N LEU A 363 18.03 2.51 -26.81
CA LEU A 363 18.50 2.30 -28.18
C LEU A 363 19.81 1.51 -28.23
N CYS A 364 20.77 1.83 -27.36
CA CYS A 364 22.01 1.05 -27.22
C CYS A 364 21.71 -0.42 -26.91
N LEU A 365 20.87 -0.70 -25.91
CA LEU A 365 20.52 -2.07 -25.53
C LEU A 365 19.80 -2.84 -26.64
N MET A 366 18.86 -2.21 -27.35
CA MET A 366 18.17 -2.81 -28.50
C MET A 366 19.13 -3.12 -29.66
N SER A 367 20.17 -2.30 -29.83
CA SER A 367 21.24 -2.53 -30.80
C SER A 367 22.27 -3.58 -30.35
N GLY A 368 22.20 -4.03 -29.09
CA GLY A 368 23.13 -5.00 -28.50
C GLY A 368 24.38 -4.36 -27.86
N ILE A 369 24.43 -3.03 -27.75
CA ILE A 369 25.49 -2.30 -27.06
C ILE A 369 25.12 -2.23 -25.57
N ASN A 370 25.83 -2.98 -24.73
CA ASN A 370 25.62 -2.99 -23.28
C ASN A 370 26.97 -2.92 -22.54
N ASN A 371 26.90 -2.63 -21.24
CA ASN A 371 28.03 -2.51 -20.35
C ASN A 371 28.39 -3.84 -19.65
N GLY A 372 28.41 -4.95 -20.40
CA GLY A 372 28.92 -6.25 -19.95
C GLY A 372 28.20 -6.84 -18.72
N GLY A 373 27.21 -7.71 -18.94
CA GLY A 373 26.66 -8.69 -17.98
C GLY A 373 26.05 -8.20 -16.64
N GLY A 374 26.34 -6.97 -16.21
CA GLY A 374 25.91 -6.43 -14.93
C GLY A 374 24.44 -6.02 -14.95
N GLU A 375 23.61 -6.77 -14.25
CA GLU A 375 22.18 -6.46 -14.07
C GLU A 375 21.96 -5.07 -13.46
N PHE A 376 21.00 -4.32 -14.00
CA PHE A 376 20.71 -2.90 -13.71
C PHE A 376 21.82 -1.90 -14.09
N ARG A 377 22.99 -2.40 -14.51
CA ARG A 377 24.18 -1.64 -14.93
C ARG A 377 24.40 -1.75 -16.44
N GLU A 378 23.36 -2.06 -17.22
CA GLU A 378 23.53 -2.41 -18.63
C GLU A 378 23.77 -1.18 -19.54
N TYR A 379 23.34 0.01 -19.13
CA TYR A 379 23.66 1.24 -19.85
C TYR A 379 25.15 1.53 -19.79
N ILE A 380 25.77 1.76 -20.94
CA ILE A 380 27.20 2.11 -21.04
C ILE A 380 27.49 3.42 -20.28
N TRP A 381 28.71 3.54 -19.76
CA TRP A 381 29.12 4.67 -18.92
C TRP A 381 28.85 6.06 -19.53
N PRO A 382 28.99 6.32 -20.86
CA PRO A 382 28.69 7.65 -21.41
C PRO A 382 27.20 7.99 -21.31
N VAL A 383 26.34 6.99 -21.43
CA VAL A 383 24.89 7.15 -21.29
C VAL A 383 24.53 7.37 -19.82
N MET A 384 25.06 6.52 -18.92
CA MET A 384 24.79 6.63 -17.48
C MET A 384 25.34 7.94 -16.88
N ALA A 385 26.41 8.51 -17.44
CA ALA A 385 26.97 9.78 -17.01
C ALA A 385 25.96 10.94 -17.07
N LEU A 386 25.03 10.93 -18.03
CA LEU A 386 23.95 11.92 -18.12
C LEU A 386 23.09 11.92 -16.84
N PHE A 387 22.76 10.74 -16.32
CA PHE A 387 21.99 10.62 -15.09
C PHE A 387 22.83 10.91 -13.84
N ALA A 388 24.11 10.54 -13.83
CA ALA A 388 25.01 10.96 -12.76
C ALA A 388 25.06 12.49 -12.62
N VAL A 389 25.17 13.22 -13.74
CA VAL A 389 25.10 14.69 -13.75
C VAL A 389 23.73 15.20 -13.29
N ALA A 390 22.63 14.58 -13.75
CA ALA A 390 21.29 14.92 -13.30
C ALA A 390 21.10 14.75 -11.78
N LEU A 391 21.65 13.67 -11.19
CA LEU A 391 21.63 13.44 -9.76
C LEU A 391 22.48 14.42 -8.98
N ILE A 392 23.67 14.79 -9.47
CA ILE A 392 24.51 15.81 -8.84
C ILE A 392 23.78 17.17 -8.80
N LEU A 393 23.17 17.57 -9.92
CA LEU A 393 22.37 18.80 -9.99
C LEU A 393 21.17 18.74 -9.04
N THR A 394 20.48 17.60 -8.97
CA THR A 394 19.34 17.39 -8.06
C THR A 394 19.78 17.44 -6.60
N LEU A 395 20.89 16.78 -6.25
CA LEU A 395 21.48 16.79 -4.92
C LEU A 395 21.85 18.20 -4.48
N ALA A 396 22.61 18.92 -5.32
CA ALA A 396 23.01 20.29 -5.03
C ALA A 396 21.77 21.18 -4.82
N ASN A 397 20.73 21.02 -5.64
CA ASN A 397 19.48 21.76 -5.50
C ASN A 397 18.77 21.46 -4.18
N PHE A 398 18.65 20.19 -3.80
CA PHE A 398 17.98 19.78 -2.55
C PHE A 398 18.78 20.19 -1.32
N VAL A 399 20.09 19.97 -1.30
CA VAL A 399 20.96 20.37 -0.18
C VAL A 399 20.91 21.88 0.03
N MET A 400 21.03 22.68 -1.04
CA MET A 400 20.95 24.14 -0.92
C MET A 400 19.56 24.62 -0.48
N THR A 401 18.49 23.92 -0.90
CA THR A 401 17.12 24.18 -0.41
C THR A 401 16.98 23.87 1.08
N VAL A 402 17.54 22.74 1.55
CA VAL A 402 17.54 22.36 2.97
C VAL A 402 18.43 23.28 3.81
N ALA A 403 19.51 23.83 3.24
CA ALA A 403 20.35 24.82 3.89
C ALA A 403 19.62 26.15 4.13
N GLN A 404 18.69 26.51 3.23
CA GLN A 404 17.84 27.70 3.34
C GLN A 404 16.55 27.48 4.15
N ARG A 405 16.42 26.33 4.84
CA ARG A 405 15.22 26.02 5.64
C ARG A 405 14.99 27.08 6.72
N THR A 406 13.71 27.33 7.02
CA THR A 406 13.34 28.19 8.15
C THR A 406 13.20 27.41 9.45
N THR A 407 13.14 26.08 9.40
CA THR A 407 13.00 25.21 10.57
C THR A 407 14.37 24.90 11.18
N LYS A 408 14.46 24.83 12.52
CA LYS A 408 15.71 24.46 13.19
C LYS A 408 16.16 23.04 12.82
N GLU A 409 15.25 22.09 12.97
CA GLU A 409 15.49 20.68 12.65
C GLU A 409 15.21 20.38 11.17
N ILE A 410 15.95 19.41 10.63
CA ILE A 410 15.68 18.85 9.31
C ILE A 410 14.69 17.71 9.50
N TYR A 411 13.53 17.80 8.84
CA TYR A 411 12.52 16.76 8.92
C TYR A 411 13.03 15.42 8.37
N ILE A 412 12.62 14.31 8.99
CA ILE A 412 13.15 12.98 8.69
C ILE A 412 12.97 12.56 7.23
N ALA A 413 11.89 12.99 6.54
CA ALA A 413 11.73 12.70 5.11
C ALA A 413 12.92 13.20 4.27
N ASN A 414 13.47 14.37 4.61
CA ASN A 414 14.63 14.91 3.90
C ASN A 414 15.92 14.13 4.20
N TRP A 415 16.04 13.50 5.39
CA TRP A 415 17.19 12.64 5.69
C TRP A 415 17.21 11.49 4.69
N TYR A 416 16.10 10.78 4.56
CA TYR A 416 15.94 9.66 3.64
C TYR A 416 16.13 10.07 2.17
N ILE A 417 15.44 11.12 1.71
CA ILE A 417 15.48 11.58 0.30
C ILE A 417 16.88 12.04 -0.09
N VAL A 418 17.52 12.89 0.72
CA VAL A 418 18.85 13.43 0.40
C VAL A 418 19.92 12.33 0.50
N SER A 419 19.86 11.49 1.54
CA SER A 419 20.79 10.35 1.66
C SER A 419 20.65 9.37 0.52
N ALA A 420 19.44 9.10 0.02
CA ALA A 420 19.25 8.21 -1.12
C ALA A 420 19.99 8.71 -2.37
N ILE A 421 19.93 10.02 -2.65
CA ILE A 421 20.67 10.62 -3.78
C ILE A 421 22.18 10.51 -3.55
N ILE A 422 22.67 10.82 -2.34
CA ILE A 422 24.09 10.71 -2.00
C ILE A 422 24.60 9.28 -2.21
N PHE A 423 23.91 8.29 -1.65
CA PHE A 423 24.31 6.89 -1.79
C PHE A 423 24.25 6.41 -3.23
N THR A 424 23.28 6.87 -4.02
CA THR A 424 23.19 6.51 -5.45
C THR A 424 24.39 7.01 -6.23
N ILE A 425 24.89 8.22 -5.94
CA ILE A 425 26.13 8.74 -6.53
C ILE A 425 27.32 7.88 -6.11
N ILE A 426 27.43 7.51 -4.83
CA ILE A 426 28.50 6.62 -4.35
C ILE A 426 28.45 5.27 -5.08
N VAL A 427 27.27 4.66 -5.15
CA VAL A 427 27.05 3.38 -5.82
C VAL A 427 27.41 3.46 -7.31
N ALA A 428 27.01 4.53 -7.99
CA ALA A 428 27.35 4.75 -9.40
C ALA A 428 28.87 4.92 -9.60
N LEU A 429 29.55 5.68 -8.74
CA LEU A 429 31.01 5.84 -8.81
C LEU A 429 31.73 4.49 -8.60
N THR A 430 31.35 3.73 -7.58
CA THR A 430 31.95 2.41 -7.32
C THR A 430 31.76 1.45 -8.48
N ALA A 431 30.60 1.50 -9.15
CA ALA A 431 30.24 0.54 -10.18
C ALA A 431 30.70 0.89 -11.61
N TYR A 432 30.97 2.16 -11.90
CA TYR A 432 31.39 2.61 -13.25
C TYR A 432 32.85 3.05 -13.33
N LEU A 433 33.51 3.33 -12.20
CA LEU A 433 34.96 3.57 -12.22
C LEU A 433 35.72 2.26 -12.45
N PRO A 434 36.77 2.27 -13.28
CA PRO A 434 37.47 1.05 -13.71
C PRO A 434 38.37 0.45 -12.61
N PHE A 435 38.36 0.99 -11.38
CA PHE A 435 39.27 0.58 -10.32
C PHE A 435 39.01 -0.82 -9.75
N TRP A 436 37.79 -1.34 -9.91
CA TRP A 436 37.32 -2.57 -9.26
C TRP A 436 36.58 -3.51 -10.21
N GLN A 437 36.82 -3.41 -11.51
CA GLN A 437 36.06 -4.10 -12.56
C GLN A 437 36.82 -5.31 -13.12
N ASP A 438 37.52 -6.07 -12.26
CA ASP A 438 38.35 -7.20 -12.69
C ASP A 438 38.08 -8.48 -11.87
N GLY A 439 37.83 -9.59 -12.55
CA GLY A 439 37.70 -10.92 -11.96
C GLY A 439 36.67 -11.01 -10.83
N VAL A 440 37.09 -11.50 -9.66
CA VAL A 440 36.20 -11.65 -8.48
C VAL A 440 35.72 -10.30 -7.94
N SER A 441 36.50 -9.22 -8.12
CA SER A 441 36.13 -7.89 -7.64
C SER A 441 34.92 -7.32 -8.39
N GLU A 442 34.83 -7.58 -9.70
CA GLU A 442 33.69 -7.17 -10.52
C GLU A 442 32.38 -7.77 -9.98
N THR A 443 32.37 -9.07 -9.64
CA THR A 443 31.20 -9.74 -9.06
C THR A 443 30.79 -9.12 -7.73
N ILE A 444 31.75 -8.78 -6.86
CA ILE A 444 31.46 -8.13 -5.57
C ILE A 444 30.84 -6.74 -5.79
N VAL A 445 31.44 -5.95 -6.68
CA VAL A 445 30.94 -4.60 -7.03
C VAL A 445 29.57 -4.68 -7.68
N GLN A 446 29.34 -5.66 -8.56
CA GLN A 446 28.05 -5.89 -9.17
C GLN A 446 26.98 -6.22 -8.12
N GLY A 447 27.30 -7.06 -7.13
CA GLY A 447 26.37 -7.39 -6.04
C GLY A 447 26.08 -6.19 -5.15
N TYR A 448 27.11 -5.40 -4.84
CA TYR A 448 26.96 -4.13 -4.16
C TYR A 448 26.06 -3.17 -4.95
N PHE A 449 26.26 -3.05 -6.26
CA PHE A 449 25.48 -2.16 -7.13
C PHE A 449 24.02 -2.59 -7.23
N MET A 450 23.74 -3.87 -7.53
CA MET A 450 22.38 -4.38 -7.64
C MET A 450 21.59 -4.16 -6.37
N HIS A 451 22.16 -4.58 -5.23
CA HIS A 451 21.47 -4.52 -3.96
C HIS A 451 21.31 -3.06 -3.50
N SER A 452 22.41 -2.29 -3.50
CA SER A 452 22.38 -0.90 -3.05
C SER A 452 21.54 -0.01 -3.96
N GLY A 453 21.45 -0.32 -5.25
CA GLY A 453 20.51 0.33 -6.17
C GLY A 453 19.07 0.18 -5.68
N VAL A 454 18.62 -1.04 -5.36
CA VAL A 454 17.23 -1.24 -4.87
C VAL A 454 17.01 -0.64 -3.47
N GLY A 455 17.97 -0.80 -2.55
CA GLY A 455 17.81 -0.36 -1.18
C GLY A 455 18.07 1.11 -0.92
N MET A 456 19.22 1.59 -1.37
CA MET A 456 19.70 2.94 -1.04
C MET A 456 19.12 3.98 -1.98
N TRP A 457 18.84 3.64 -3.25
CA TRP A 457 18.11 4.53 -4.14
C TRP A 457 16.61 4.42 -3.94
N PHE A 458 16.00 3.32 -4.39
CA PHE A 458 14.54 3.24 -4.46
C PHE A 458 13.87 3.14 -3.09
N THR A 459 14.30 2.19 -2.26
CA THR A 459 13.64 1.92 -0.97
C THR A 459 13.83 3.09 -0.01
N LEU A 460 15.07 3.54 0.20
CA LEU A 460 15.37 4.64 1.11
C LEU A 460 14.64 5.93 0.69
N TYR A 461 14.66 6.29 -0.59
CA TYR A 461 13.95 7.48 -1.07
C TYR A 461 12.43 7.35 -0.86
N THR A 462 11.86 6.19 -1.19
CA THR A 462 10.43 5.91 -1.04
C THR A 462 9.99 5.95 0.42
N LEU A 463 10.80 5.41 1.35
CA LEU A 463 10.54 5.54 2.79
C LEU A 463 10.48 7.00 3.21
N GLY A 464 11.37 7.85 2.68
CA GLY A 464 11.32 9.31 2.87
C GLY A 464 9.99 9.91 2.40
N LEU A 465 9.51 9.51 1.22
CA LEU A 465 8.20 9.92 0.71
C LEU A 465 7.05 9.44 1.63
N LEU A 466 7.10 8.21 2.12
CA LEU A 466 6.09 7.67 3.05
C LEU A 466 6.07 8.42 4.39
N TYR A 467 7.24 8.79 4.92
CA TYR A 467 7.36 9.63 6.13
C TYR A 467 6.73 11.01 5.96
N TYR A 468 6.61 11.50 4.74
CA TYR A 468 5.86 12.73 4.46
C TYR A 468 4.37 12.47 4.22
N PHE A 469 4.03 11.58 3.28
CA PHE A 469 2.66 11.46 2.77
C PHE A 469 1.70 10.80 3.77
N ILE A 470 2.12 9.77 4.49
CA ILE A 470 1.24 9.07 5.45
C ILE A 470 0.74 10.02 6.55
N PRO A 471 1.61 10.68 7.34
CA PRO A 471 1.14 11.58 8.39
C PRO A 471 0.34 12.75 7.82
N GLN A 472 0.72 13.26 6.65
CA GLN A 472 0.00 14.33 5.97
C GLN A 472 -1.43 13.92 5.57
N GLN A 473 -1.62 12.73 5.00
CA GLN A 473 -2.95 12.29 4.56
C GLN A 473 -3.88 11.96 5.74
N ILE A 474 -3.30 11.46 6.84
CA ILE A 474 -4.06 11.12 8.05
C ILE A 474 -4.27 12.36 8.93
N ASN A 475 -3.52 13.44 8.69
CA ASN A 475 -3.43 14.62 9.54
C ASN A 475 -3.07 14.26 10.98
N LYS A 476 -2.01 13.47 11.15
CA LYS A 476 -1.47 13.02 12.43
C LYS A 476 0.05 13.11 12.43
N PRO A 477 0.68 13.38 13.59
CA PRO A 477 2.12 13.25 13.71
C PRO A 477 2.55 11.80 13.48
N ILE A 478 3.81 11.62 13.08
CA ILE A 478 4.47 10.31 13.05
C ILE A 478 4.40 9.71 14.46
N TYR A 479 4.11 8.41 14.56
CA TYR A 479 3.93 7.74 15.84
C TYR A 479 5.11 7.91 16.80
N ALA A 480 6.33 7.56 16.36
CA ALA A 480 7.53 7.69 17.17
C ALA A 480 8.71 8.20 16.34
N TYR A 481 9.23 9.38 16.69
CA TYR A 481 10.38 9.97 16.00
C TYR A 481 11.65 9.12 16.19
N SER A 482 11.87 8.59 17.40
CA SER A 482 13.01 7.72 17.71
C SER A 482 13.06 6.44 16.88
N LEU A 483 11.91 5.81 16.60
CA LEU A 483 11.83 4.65 15.69
C LEU A 483 12.23 5.04 14.27
N GLY A 484 11.89 6.26 13.82
CA GLY A 484 12.32 6.78 12.53
C GLY A 484 13.84 6.94 12.45
N ILE A 485 14.47 7.51 13.49
CA ILE A 485 15.93 7.65 13.59
C ILE A 485 16.60 6.27 13.60
N MET A 486 16.10 5.36 14.42
CA MET A 486 16.62 4.00 14.53
C MET A 486 16.55 3.29 13.17
N ALA A 487 15.40 3.35 12.50
CA ALA A 487 15.23 2.78 11.17
C ALA A 487 16.22 3.37 10.17
N PHE A 488 16.42 4.69 10.18
CA PHE A 488 17.32 5.36 9.24
C PHE A 488 18.78 4.92 9.39
N TRP A 489 19.32 4.95 10.61
CA TRP A 489 20.73 4.62 10.83
C TRP A 489 21.01 3.13 10.70
N THR A 490 20.12 2.27 11.21
CA THR A 490 20.29 0.82 11.07
C THR A 490 20.12 0.36 9.63
N GLN A 491 19.25 1.01 8.84
CA GLN A 491 19.19 0.82 7.39
C GLN A 491 20.54 1.10 6.74
N ILE A 492 21.19 2.23 7.03
CA ILE A 492 22.50 2.55 6.44
C ILE A 492 23.56 1.51 6.83
N ILE A 493 23.62 1.14 8.10
CA ILE A 493 24.61 0.19 8.62
C ILE A 493 24.46 -1.20 7.99
N PHE A 494 23.23 -1.74 8.01
CA PHE A 494 23.01 -3.12 7.56
C PHE A 494 22.93 -3.21 6.05
N TYR A 495 22.25 -2.28 5.36
CA TYR A 495 21.99 -2.45 3.93
C TYR A 495 23.25 -2.38 3.07
N THR A 496 24.22 -1.55 3.46
CA THR A 496 25.45 -1.32 2.69
C THR A 496 26.38 -2.53 2.62
N ILE A 497 26.21 -3.54 3.48
CA ILE A 497 27.07 -4.73 3.54
C ILE A 497 26.42 -6.00 2.94
N ILE A 498 25.20 -5.90 2.40
CA ILE A 498 24.40 -7.08 2.01
C ILE A 498 24.67 -7.57 0.58
N GLY A 499 25.29 -6.76 -0.28
CA GLY A 499 25.34 -7.02 -1.72
C GLY A 499 25.78 -8.42 -2.15
N THR A 500 26.68 -9.07 -1.40
CA THR A 500 27.16 -10.42 -1.73
C THR A 500 26.17 -11.55 -1.42
N HIS A 501 25.01 -11.26 -0.83
CA HIS A 501 23.94 -12.26 -0.65
C HIS A 501 23.32 -12.74 -1.97
N HIS A 502 23.55 -12.01 -3.07
CA HIS A 502 23.17 -12.41 -4.42
C HIS A 502 24.12 -13.48 -4.99
N PHE A 503 25.25 -13.69 -4.34
CA PHE A 503 26.34 -14.55 -4.79
C PHE A 503 26.73 -15.56 -3.71
N VAL A 504 25.75 -16.02 -2.94
CA VAL A 504 25.95 -17.13 -2.01
C VAL A 504 26.25 -18.38 -2.84
N PHE A 505 27.28 -19.13 -2.46
CA PHE A 505 27.88 -20.25 -3.22
C PHE A 505 28.61 -19.88 -4.52
N ALA A 506 28.71 -18.60 -4.88
CA ALA A 506 29.62 -18.16 -5.93
C ALA A 506 31.09 -18.30 -5.47
N PRO A 507 32.09 -18.21 -6.38
CA PRO A 507 33.51 -18.25 -6.03
C PRO A 507 33.99 -16.95 -5.34
N LEU A 508 33.24 -16.49 -4.34
CA LEU A 508 33.57 -15.38 -3.45
C LEU A 508 34.06 -15.92 -2.10
N PRO A 509 34.89 -15.17 -1.36
CA PRO A 509 35.31 -15.58 -0.02
C PRO A 509 34.10 -15.86 0.90
N TRP A 510 34.09 -17.02 1.55
CA TRP A 510 32.99 -17.47 2.42
C TRP A 510 32.66 -16.48 3.55
N TRP A 511 33.66 -15.80 4.09
CA TRP A 511 33.46 -14.80 5.14
C TRP A 511 32.62 -13.63 4.62
N LEU A 512 32.82 -13.21 3.36
CA LEU A 512 32.10 -12.09 2.75
C LEU A 512 30.63 -12.44 2.52
N GLN A 513 30.35 -13.67 2.08
CA GLN A 513 28.99 -14.19 1.97
C GLN A 513 28.30 -14.23 3.35
N THR A 514 29.03 -14.68 4.38
CA THR A 514 28.50 -14.77 5.74
C THR A 514 28.18 -13.40 6.33
N VAL A 515 29.03 -12.39 6.12
CA VAL A 515 28.77 -11.00 6.53
C VAL A 515 27.50 -10.47 5.89
N ALA A 516 27.28 -10.73 4.59
CA ALA A 516 26.05 -10.30 3.91
C ALA A 516 24.80 -11.01 4.42
N ILE A 517 24.88 -12.28 4.79
CA ILE A 517 23.77 -13.01 5.43
C ILE A 517 23.44 -12.39 6.80
N VAL A 518 24.46 -12.07 7.60
CA VAL A 518 24.27 -11.40 8.90
C VAL A 518 23.68 -9.99 8.71
N GLY A 519 24.16 -9.23 7.73
CA GLY A 519 23.57 -7.94 7.35
C GLY A 519 22.10 -8.09 6.94
N SER A 520 21.77 -9.13 6.16
CA SER A 520 20.41 -9.44 5.72
C SER A 520 19.49 -9.78 6.90
N ALA A 521 20.01 -10.46 7.92
CA ALA A 521 19.26 -10.69 9.17
C ALA A 521 19.12 -9.40 9.99
N GLY A 522 20.16 -8.58 10.05
CA GLY A 522 20.16 -7.27 10.72
C GLY A 522 19.10 -6.31 10.17
N MET A 523 18.74 -6.43 8.90
CA MET A 523 17.67 -5.66 8.25
C MET A 523 16.30 -5.81 8.90
N ILE A 524 16.06 -6.85 9.71
CA ILE A 524 14.84 -6.96 10.50
C ILE A 524 14.65 -5.73 11.40
N ILE A 525 15.73 -5.16 11.94
CA ILE A 525 15.67 -4.00 12.85
C ILE A 525 15.06 -2.77 12.14
N PRO A 526 15.65 -2.24 11.05
CA PRO A 526 15.08 -1.07 10.37
C PRO A 526 13.69 -1.34 9.80
N VAL A 527 13.47 -2.54 9.25
CA VAL A 527 12.18 -2.92 8.63
C VAL A 527 11.06 -2.92 9.66
N VAL A 528 11.25 -3.57 10.81
CA VAL A 528 10.25 -3.62 11.88
C VAL A 528 10.05 -2.23 12.47
N ALA A 529 11.12 -1.47 12.72
CA ALA A 529 11.04 -0.12 13.27
C ALA A 529 10.22 0.82 12.36
N ALA A 530 10.51 0.85 11.06
CA ALA A 530 9.77 1.66 10.10
C ALA A 530 8.31 1.18 9.93
N THR A 531 8.09 -0.14 9.84
CA THR A 531 6.74 -0.72 9.71
C THR A 531 5.86 -0.39 10.90
N ILE A 532 6.37 -0.54 12.13
CA ILE A 532 5.64 -0.14 13.36
C ILE A 532 5.34 1.35 13.30
N ASN A 533 6.32 2.18 12.90
CA ASN A 533 6.12 3.61 12.85
C ASN A 533 4.99 4.03 11.89
N PHE A 534 4.97 3.46 10.68
CA PHE A 534 3.91 3.74 9.71
C PHE A 534 2.56 3.17 10.14
N THR A 535 2.49 1.89 10.51
CA THR A 535 1.23 1.23 10.90
C THR A 535 0.60 1.86 12.14
N MET A 536 1.40 2.21 13.15
CA MET A 536 0.91 2.88 14.36
C MET A 536 0.50 4.34 14.10
N THR A 537 1.03 4.98 13.05
CA THR A 537 0.54 6.31 12.62
C THR A 537 -0.92 6.25 12.16
N PHE A 538 -1.39 5.11 11.64
CA PHE A 538 -2.81 4.88 11.32
C PHE A 538 -3.71 4.64 12.55
N LYS A 539 -3.13 4.43 13.75
CA LYS A 539 -3.89 4.06 14.95
C LYS A 539 -5.00 5.08 15.25
N GLY A 540 -6.22 4.58 15.39
CA GLY A 540 -7.42 5.39 15.62
C GLY A 540 -7.94 6.17 14.41
N GLN A 541 -7.39 5.95 13.20
CA GLN A 541 -7.83 6.60 11.95
C GLN A 541 -7.98 5.61 10.78
N TRP A 542 -8.06 4.30 11.05
CA TRP A 542 -8.21 3.26 10.04
C TRP A 542 -9.42 3.46 9.10
N HIS A 543 -10.50 4.08 9.58
CA HIS A 543 -11.66 4.44 8.75
C HIS A 543 -11.30 5.38 7.57
N LYS A 544 -10.22 6.18 7.68
CA LYS A 544 -9.76 7.04 6.58
C LYS A 544 -9.23 6.23 5.39
N VAL A 545 -8.77 5.00 5.60
CA VAL A 545 -8.30 4.13 4.51
C VAL A 545 -9.45 3.80 3.57
N SER A 546 -10.66 3.53 4.10
CA SER A 546 -11.83 3.23 3.26
C SER A 546 -12.46 4.46 2.60
N THR A 547 -12.25 5.66 3.15
CA THR A 547 -12.83 6.90 2.61
C THR A 547 -11.88 7.70 1.72
N SER A 548 -10.58 7.40 1.75
CA SER A 548 -9.57 8.02 0.89
C SER A 548 -9.20 7.09 -0.26
N TYR A 549 -9.03 7.64 -1.46
CA TYR A 549 -8.52 6.88 -2.61
C TYR A 549 -6.98 6.81 -2.65
N THR A 550 -6.26 7.57 -1.81
CA THR A 550 -4.78 7.58 -1.77
C THR A 550 -4.19 6.67 -0.70
N LEU A 551 -4.81 6.63 0.48
CA LEU A 551 -4.31 5.87 1.63
C LEU A 551 -4.19 4.36 1.38
N PRO A 552 -5.09 3.70 0.60
CA PRO A 552 -4.91 2.29 0.25
C PRO A 552 -3.57 1.99 -0.44
N PHE A 553 -3.12 2.87 -1.35
CA PHE A 553 -1.83 2.71 -2.03
C PHE A 553 -0.66 2.75 -1.05
N PHE A 554 -0.63 3.73 -0.14
CA PHE A 554 0.41 3.81 0.89
C PHE A 554 0.36 2.65 1.87
N LEU A 555 -0.83 2.18 2.24
CA LEU A 555 -0.98 1.03 3.13
C LEU A 555 -0.41 -0.23 2.49
N VAL A 556 -0.74 -0.49 1.22
CA VAL A 556 -0.17 -1.60 0.45
C VAL A 556 1.36 -1.50 0.39
N ALA A 557 1.90 -0.32 0.12
CA ALA A 557 3.35 -0.10 0.12
C ALA A 557 4.01 -0.42 1.46
N VAL A 558 3.42 -0.03 2.59
CA VAL A 558 3.93 -0.34 3.94
C VAL A 558 3.84 -1.84 4.23
N VAL A 559 2.75 -2.50 3.84
CA VAL A 559 2.57 -3.95 4.04
C VAL A 559 3.59 -4.74 3.21
N TYR A 560 3.77 -4.41 1.92
CA TYR A 560 4.78 -5.07 1.09
C TYR A 560 6.20 -4.70 1.50
N TYR A 561 6.44 -3.52 2.08
CA TYR A 561 7.75 -3.18 2.61
C TYR A 561 8.14 -4.17 3.72
N PHE A 562 7.22 -4.47 4.62
CA PHE A 562 7.43 -5.50 5.64
C PHE A 562 7.61 -6.89 5.01
N ILE A 563 6.66 -7.31 4.16
CA ILE A 563 6.64 -8.67 3.59
C ILE A 563 7.92 -8.95 2.80
N VAL A 564 8.24 -8.11 1.82
CA VAL A 564 9.35 -8.36 0.90
C VAL A 564 10.68 -8.24 1.61
N SER A 565 10.82 -7.33 2.56
CA SER A 565 12.09 -7.19 3.27
C SER A 565 12.38 -8.41 4.17
N ILE A 566 11.37 -8.94 4.85
CA ILE A 566 11.52 -10.19 5.63
C ILE A 566 11.71 -11.40 4.70
N GLN A 567 11.03 -11.42 3.54
CA GLN A 567 11.23 -12.44 2.51
C GLN A 567 12.67 -12.40 1.97
N GLY A 568 13.24 -11.21 1.73
CA GLY A 568 14.63 -11.04 1.31
C GLY A 568 15.63 -11.57 2.33
N THR A 569 15.37 -11.36 3.63
CA THR A 569 16.15 -12.01 4.70
C THR A 569 16.06 -13.54 4.61
N ALA A 570 14.88 -14.09 4.36
CA ALA A 570 14.69 -15.53 4.20
C ALA A 570 15.39 -16.08 2.96
N GLU A 571 15.42 -15.36 1.84
CA GLU A 571 16.13 -15.73 0.60
C GLU A 571 17.66 -15.69 0.74
N ALA A 572 18.19 -14.93 1.71
CA ALA A 572 19.62 -14.85 1.95
C ALA A 572 20.20 -16.07 2.68
N PHE A 573 19.37 -16.87 3.39
CA PHE A 573 19.89 -18.05 4.08
C PHE A 573 20.43 -19.08 3.10
N LYS A 574 21.55 -19.73 3.44
CA LYS A 574 22.25 -20.67 2.55
C LYS A 574 21.32 -21.74 1.97
N PHE A 575 20.47 -22.37 2.79
CA PHE A 575 19.59 -23.44 2.32
C PHE A 575 18.53 -22.94 1.33
N THR A 576 17.82 -21.87 1.66
CA THR A 576 16.78 -21.31 0.79
C THR A 576 17.38 -20.71 -0.47
N ASN A 577 18.54 -20.06 -0.35
CA ASN A 577 19.29 -19.57 -1.50
C ASN A 577 19.66 -20.73 -2.44
N LEU A 578 20.13 -21.87 -1.93
CA LEU A 578 20.44 -23.05 -2.74
C LEU A 578 19.25 -23.52 -3.60
N ILE A 579 18.02 -23.38 -3.11
CA ILE A 579 16.80 -23.80 -3.83
C ILE A 579 16.31 -22.72 -4.79
N TRP A 580 16.30 -21.46 -4.35
CA TRP A 580 15.65 -20.37 -5.09
C TRP A 580 16.58 -19.60 -6.01
N HIS A 581 17.89 -19.65 -5.79
CA HIS A 581 18.85 -18.97 -6.66
C HIS A 581 18.77 -19.52 -8.10
N PHE A 582 18.85 -18.61 -9.08
CA PHE A 582 18.61 -18.88 -10.51
C PHE A 582 17.20 -19.35 -10.91
N THR A 583 16.24 -19.38 -9.99
CA THR A 583 14.82 -19.67 -10.32
C THR A 583 14.01 -18.37 -10.49
N ASP A 584 12.78 -18.49 -10.99
CA ASP A 584 11.87 -17.35 -11.09
C ASP A 584 11.37 -16.81 -9.72
N PHE A 585 11.80 -17.40 -8.60
CA PHE A 585 11.46 -16.92 -7.26
C PHE A 585 12.06 -15.52 -7.02
N THR A 586 13.31 -15.31 -7.45
CA THR A 586 13.97 -13.99 -7.39
C THR A 586 13.27 -12.97 -8.28
N VAL A 587 12.70 -13.40 -9.41
CA VAL A 587 11.90 -12.53 -10.29
C VAL A 587 10.61 -12.11 -9.59
N ALA A 588 9.91 -13.04 -8.92
CA ALA A 588 8.72 -12.74 -8.13
C ALA A 588 9.05 -11.78 -6.97
N HIS A 589 10.14 -12.04 -6.22
CA HIS A 589 10.64 -11.16 -5.16
C HIS A 589 10.87 -9.72 -5.66
N ALA A 590 11.61 -9.57 -6.77
CA ALA A 590 11.91 -8.27 -7.35
C ALA A 590 10.64 -7.50 -7.74
N HIS A 591 9.64 -8.18 -8.32
CA HIS A 591 8.35 -7.57 -8.66
C HIS A 591 7.56 -7.19 -7.41
N LEU A 592 7.52 -8.04 -6.38
CA LEU A 592 6.87 -7.69 -5.10
C LEU A 592 7.49 -6.44 -4.47
N GLY A 593 8.82 -6.33 -4.47
CA GLY A 593 9.52 -5.17 -3.92
C GLY A 593 9.28 -3.91 -4.74
N PHE A 594 9.65 -3.95 -6.02
CA PHE A 594 9.62 -2.77 -6.87
C PHE A 594 8.18 -2.30 -7.18
N TYR A 595 7.26 -3.24 -7.40
CA TYR A 595 5.88 -2.90 -7.66
C TYR A 595 5.14 -2.63 -6.35
N GLY A 596 5.12 -3.61 -5.44
CA GLY A 596 4.36 -3.58 -4.19
C GLY A 596 4.76 -2.46 -3.23
N ILE A 597 6.04 -2.11 -3.15
CA ILE A 597 6.54 -1.01 -2.30
C ILE A 597 6.61 0.29 -3.10
N ILE A 598 7.51 0.32 -4.09
CA ILE A 598 7.92 1.57 -4.74
C ILE A 598 6.77 2.11 -5.58
N THR A 599 6.27 1.32 -6.52
CA THR A 599 5.27 1.78 -7.49
C THR A 599 3.94 2.15 -6.80
N PHE A 600 3.46 1.36 -5.84
CA PHE A 600 2.27 1.71 -5.06
C PHE A 600 2.47 3.01 -4.26
N ALA A 601 3.61 3.21 -3.60
CA ALA A 601 3.88 4.46 -2.89
C ALA A 601 3.91 5.68 -3.83
N LEU A 602 4.53 5.52 -5.01
CA LEU A 602 4.61 6.57 -6.03
C LEU A 602 3.23 6.94 -6.57
N TRP A 603 2.36 5.97 -6.87
CA TRP A 603 0.98 6.25 -7.27
C TRP A 603 0.19 6.97 -6.19
N GLY A 604 0.33 6.56 -4.93
CA GLY A 604 -0.22 7.28 -3.80
C GLY A 604 0.24 8.75 -3.79
N GLY A 605 1.54 8.98 -4.00
CA GLY A 605 2.12 10.32 -4.11
C GLY A 605 1.55 11.14 -5.27
N PHE A 606 1.42 10.55 -6.46
CA PHE A 606 0.87 11.22 -7.64
C PHE A 606 -0.58 11.63 -7.42
N TYR A 607 -1.40 10.72 -6.91
CA TYR A 607 -2.80 10.99 -6.58
C TYR A 607 -2.97 11.99 -5.44
N VAL A 608 -1.94 12.23 -4.61
CA VAL A 608 -1.93 13.32 -3.64
C VAL A 608 -1.52 14.65 -4.27
N VAL A 609 -0.43 14.66 -5.06
CA VAL A 609 0.22 15.89 -5.51
C VAL A 609 -0.49 16.50 -6.71
N ILE A 610 -0.88 15.71 -7.70
CA ILE A 610 -1.46 16.24 -8.95
C ILE A 610 -2.73 17.06 -8.68
N PRO A 611 -3.72 16.59 -7.91
CA PRO A 611 -4.91 17.40 -7.62
C PRO A 611 -4.60 18.68 -6.87
N ARG A 612 -3.53 18.72 -6.06
CA ARG A 612 -3.11 19.92 -5.34
C ARG A 612 -2.46 20.95 -6.25
N LEU A 613 -1.74 20.50 -7.28
CA LEU A 613 -1.11 21.38 -8.26
C LEU A 613 -2.10 21.87 -9.32
N THR A 614 -3.04 21.03 -9.72
CA THR A 614 -3.96 21.29 -10.84
C THR A 614 -5.35 21.74 -10.40
N GLY A 615 -5.74 21.49 -9.14
CA GLY A 615 -7.11 21.65 -8.65
C GLY A 615 -8.07 20.54 -9.08
N LYS A 616 -7.60 19.52 -9.81
CA LYS A 616 -8.46 18.51 -10.46
C LYS A 616 -8.31 17.14 -9.81
N GLU A 617 -9.44 16.62 -9.34
CA GLU A 617 -9.53 15.31 -8.71
C GLU A 617 -9.77 14.20 -9.77
N PRO A 618 -9.17 13.01 -9.62
CA PRO A 618 -9.43 11.90 -10.52
C PRO A 618 -10.83 11.31 -10.25
N PRO A 619 -11.51 10.74 -11.27
CA PRO A 619 -12.74 9.99 -11.06
C PRO A 619 -12.49 8.77 -10.16
N GLN A 620 -13.16 8.73 -9.01
CA GLN A 620 -12.86 7.77 -7.93
C GLN A 620 -12.99 6.30 -8.36
N HIS A 621 -13.97 5.98 -9.20
CA HIS A 621 -14.15 4.62 -9.71
C HIS A 621 -12.94 4.14 -10.52
N LEU A 622 -12.34 5.01 -11.35
CA LEU A 622 -11.13 4.66 -12.11
C LEU A 622 -9.90 4.54 -11.22
N VAL A 623 -9.82 5.30 -10.12
CA VAL A 623 -8.76 5.09 -9.12
C VAL A 623 -8.91 3.72 -8.47
N GLY A 624 -10.14 3.31 -8.14
CA GLY A 624 -10.44 1.98 -7.65
C GLY A 624 -10.09 0.88 -8.66
N VAL A 625 -10.43 1.05 -9.94
CA VAL A 625 -10.06 0.12 -11.02
C VAL A 625 -8.55 0.00 -11.15
N HIS A 626 -7.81 1.12 -11.20
CA HIS A 626 -6.35 1.12 -11.21
C HIS A 626 -5.80 0.34 -10.01
N PHE A 627 -6.24 0.65 -8.80
CA PHE A 627 -5.77 -0.01 -7.58
C PHE A 627 -5.97 -1.54 -7.62
N TRP A 628 -7.19 -2.00 -7.93
CA TRP A 628 -7.51 -3.43 -7.87
C TRP A 628 -6.88 -4.21 -9.00
N LEU A 629 -6.82 -3.66 -10.23
CA LEU A 629 -6.12 -4.32 -11.33
C LEU A 629 -4.62 -4.46 -11.02
N ALA A 630 -3.99 -3.40 -10.48
CA ALA A 630 -2.59 -3.45 -10.09
C ALA A 630 -2.36 -4.47 -8.96
N PHE A 631 -3.20 -4.47 -7.93
CA PHE A 631 -3.03 -5.32 -6.75
C PHE A 631 -3.29 -6.80 -7.06
N ILE A 632 -4.40 -7.11 -7.74
CA ILE A 632 -4.73 -8.49 -8.14
C ILE A 632 -3.74 -8.99 -9.19
N GLY A 633 -3.36 -8.15 -10.16
CA GLY A 633 -2.35 -8.46 -11.15
C GLY A 633 -1.01 -8.83 -10.52
N LEU A 634 -0.55 -8.07 -9.52
CA LEU A 634 0.65 -8.39 -8.75
C LEU A 634 0.55 -9.78 -8.09
N LEU A 635 -0.57 -10.11 -7.44
CA LEU A 635 -0.75 -11.41 -6.78
C LEU A 635 -0.73 -12.58 -7.78
N PHE A 636 -1.41 -12.42 -8.93
CA PHE A 636 -1.42 -13.43 -10.00
C PHE A 636 -0.07 -13.57 -10.68
N TYR A 637 0.74 -12.52 -10.66
CA TYR A 637 2.11 -12.56 -11.13
C TYR A 637 3.00 -13.35 -10.16
N THR A 638 3.00 -12.98 -8.87
CA THR A 638 4.07 -13.38 -7.97
C THR A 638 3.80 -14.71 -7.26
N ILE A 639 2.56 -15.00 -6.88
CA ILE A 639 2.24 -16.24 -6.14
C ILE A 639 2.52 -17.49 -6.99
N PRO A 640 1.95 -17.62 -8.21
CA PRO A 640 2.20 -18.79 -9.05
C PRO A 640 3.69 -18.92 -9.39
N LEU A 641 4.34 -17.80 -9.71
CA LEU A 641 5.76 -17.79 -10.07
C LEU A 641 6.66 -18.26 -8.92
N SER A 642 6.39 -17.83 -7.68
CA SER A 642 7.11 -18.31 -6.48
C SER A 642 6.89 -19.81 -6.23
N VAL A 643 5.67 -20.32 -6.45
CA VAL A 643 5.36 -21.76 -6.29
C VAL A 643 6.10 -22.58 -7.34
N GLY A 644 5.94 -22.24 -8.63
CA GLY A 644 6.60 -22.94 -9.73
C GLY A 644 8.12 -22.92 -9.61
N ALA A 645 8.68 -21.78 -9.22
CA ALA A 645 10.11 -21.63 -8.99
C ALA A 645 10.65 -22.51 -7.85
N THR A 646 9.87 -22.68 -6.78
CA THR A 646 10.24 -23.59 -5.67
C THR A 646 10.25 -25.05 -6.14
N LEU A 647 9.23 -25.46 -6.91
CA LEU A 647 9.19 -26.81 -7.48
C LEU A 647 10.35 -27.05 -8.45
N ARG A 648 10.67 -26.06 -9.28
CA ARG A 648 11.83 -26.08 -10.19
C ARG A 648 13.14 -26.26 -9.44
N GLY A 649 13.37 -25.51 -8.36
CA GLY A 649 14.55 -25.65 -7.52
C GLY A 649 14.67 -27.04 -6.89
N LEU A 650 13.55 -27.62 -6.43
CA LEU A 650 13.52 -28.99 -5.91
C LEU A 650 13.86 -30.04 -6.98
N MET A 651 13.34 -29.89 -8.21
CA MET A 651 13.69 -30.79 -9.32
C MET A 651 15.18 -30.75 -9.66
N TRP A 652 15.81 -29.58 -9.60
CA TRP A 652 17.25 -29.44 -9.83
C TRP A 652 18.07 -30.13 -8.72
N MET A 653 17.65 -29.99 -7.47
CA MET A 653 18.26 -30.68 -6.33
C MET A 653 18.12 -32.21 -6.44
N GLU A 654 17.05 -32.71 -7.04
CA GLU A 654 16.84 -34.14 -7.35
C GLU A 654 17.65 -34.64 -8.55
N GLY A 655 18.34 -33.76 -9.29
CA GLY A 655 19.11 -34.12 -10.47
C GLY A 655 18.25 -34.47 -11.70
N LYS A 656 17.00 -33.99 -11.76
CA LYS A 656 16.13 -34.19 -12.93
C LYS A 656 16.65 -33.43 -14.16
N PRO A 657 16.37 -33.92 -15.39
CA PRO A 657 16.71 -33.19 -16.61
C PRO A 657 16.20 -31.75 -16.59
N PHE A 658 17.05 -30.81 -17.00
CA PHE A 658 16.70 -29.37 -16.99
C PHE A 658 15.42 -29.07 -17.79
N ILE A 659 15.23 -29.75 -18.92
CA ILE A 659 14.07 -29.55 -19.79
C ILE A 659 12.74 -29.85 -19.09
N ASP A 660 12.69 -30.85 -18.21
CA ASP A 660 11.47 -31.18 -17.46
C ASP A 660 11.07 -30.02 -16.54
N SER A 661 12.07 -29.34 -15.96
CA SER A 661 11.85 -28.16 -15.14
C SER A 661 11.36 -26.95 -15.95
N VAL A 662 11.75 -26.86 -17.23
CA VAL A 662 11.26 -25.82 -18.16
C VAL A 662 9.81 -26.09 -18.55
N VAL A 663 9.49 -27.35 -18.87
CA VAL A 663 8.12 -27.77 -19.20
C VAL A 663 7.17 -27.54 -18.02
N LEU A 664 7.59 -27.86 -16.80
CA LEU A 664 6.83 -27.56 -15.58
C LEU A 664 6.47 -26.07 -15.47
N MET A 665 7.38 -25.17 -15.85
CA MET A 665 7.20 -23.73 -15.68
C MET A 665 6.17 -23.11 -16.63
N PHE A 666 5.75 -23.81 -17.68
CA PHE A 666 4.83 -23.26 -18.70
C PHE A 666 3.55 -22.67 -18.07
N ASP A 667 2.86 -23.44 -17.23
CA ASP A 667 1.61 -23.00 -16.59
C ASP A 667 1.82 -21.79 -15.66
N TYR A 668 2.96 -21.75 -14.97
CA TYR A 668 3.30 -20.65 -14.08
C TYR A 668 3.67 -19.37 -14.85
N TRP A 669 4.33 -19.50 -16.01
CA TRP A 669 4.58 -18.37 -16.91
C TRP A 669 3.30 -17.84 -17.57
N LEU A 670 2.32 -18.71 -17.84
CA LEU A 670 1.00 -18.28 -18.30
C LEU A 670 0.30 -17.40 -17.26
N TRP A 671 0.25 -17.84 -15.99
CA TRP A 671 -0.30 -17.01 -14.91
C TRP A 671 0.46 -15.69 -14.72
N ARG A 672 1.78 -15.72 -14.89
CA ARG A 672 2.62 -14.52 -14.87
C ARG A 672 2.20 -13.53 -15.97
N ALA A 673 1.96 -14.00 -17.20
CA ALA A 673 1.48 -13.16 -18.30
C ALA A 673 0.07 -12.61 -18.02
N ILE A 674 -0.85 -13.42 -17.47
CA ILE A 674 -2.18 -12.96 -17.08
C ILE A 674 -2.10 -11.85 -16.01
N GLY A 675 -1.27 -12.05 -14.98
CA GLY A 675 -1.01 -11.04 -13.95
C GLY A 675 -0.39 -9.76 -14.53
N GLY A 676 0.60 -9.92 -15.42
CA GLY A 676 1.25 -8.84 -16.15
C GLY A 676 0.28 -8.02 -17.00
N SER A 677 -0.63 -8.68 -17.72
CA SER A 677 -1.71 -8.04 -18.48
C SER A 677 -2.60 -7.18 -17.60
N LEU A 678 -3.03 -7.69 -16.42
CA LEU A 678 -3.82 -6.90 -15.47
C LEU A 678 -3.06 -5.68 -14.96
N MET A 679 -1.77 -5.84 -14.64
CA MET A 679 -0.88 -4.75 -14.23
C MET A 679 -0.74 -3.71 -15.34
N PHE A 680 -0.51 -4.13 -16.59
CA PHE A 680 -0.37 -3.24 -17.73
C PHE A 680 -1.64 -2.42 -18.01
N VAL A 681 -2.82 -3.07 -18.00
CA VAL A 681 -4.10 -2.36 -18.11
C VAL A 681 -4.27 -1.35 -16.98
N SER A 682 -3.84 -1.68 -15.76
CA SER A 682 -3.87 -0.74 -14.63
C SER A 682 -3.04 0.52 -14.89
N HIS A 683 -1.89 0.41 -15.59
CA HIS A 683 -1.05 1.54 -15.96
C HIS A 683 -1.69 2.42 -17.03
N LEU A 684 -2.41 1.83 -17.99
CA LEU A 684 -3.20 2.59 -18.97
C LEU A 684 -4.31 3.39 -18.27
N VAL A 685 -5.01 2.77 -17.31
CA VAL A 685 -6.02 3.48 -16.50
C VAL A 685 -5.38 4.61 -15.68
N PHE A 686 -4.20 4.37 -15.10
CA PHE A 686 -3.45 5.41 -14.39
C PHE A 686 -3.04 6.57 -15.31
N ALA A 687 -2.53 6.27 -16.50
CA ALA A 687 -2.16 7.27 -17.50
C ALA A 687 -3.39 8.11 -17.94
N TYR A 688 -4.54 7.47 -18.11
CA TYR A 688 -5.80 8.17 -18.37
C TYR A 688 -6.23 9.08 -17.20
N ASN A 689 -6.12 8.60 -15.96
CA ASN A 689 -6.39 9.43 -14.78
C ASN A 689 -5.43 10.63 -14.70
N PHE A 690 -4.14 10.42 -14.99
CA PHE A 690 -3.15 11.49 -15.08
C PHE A 690 -3.54 12.53 -16.13
N TYR A 691 -3.91 12.09 -17.34
CA TYR A 691 -4.40 12.97 -18.41
C TYR A 691 -5.62 13.77 -17.95
N LYS A 692 -6.61 13.12 -17.34
CA LYS A 692 -7.82 13.82 -16.86
C LYS A 692 -7.52 14.86 -15.80
N MET A 693 -6.61 14.58 -14.87
CA MET A 693 -6.20 15.54 -13.85
C MET A 693 -5.34 16.70 -14.39
N THR A 694 -4.66 16.54 -15.54
CA THR A 694 -3.73 17.55 -16.09
C THR A 694 -4.27 18.28 -17.32
N SER A 695 -5.31 17.76 -17.97
CA SER A 695 -5.99 18.38 -19.11
C SER A 695 -6.52 19.77 -18.73
N LYS A 696 -6.43 20.75 -19.62
CA LYS A 696 -7.07 22.07 -19.43
C LYS A 696 -8.59 21.89 -19.53
N GLU A 697 -9.33 22.43 -18.58
CA GLU A 697 -10.79 22.52 -18.74
C GLU A 697 -11.06 23.72 -19.63
N VAL A 698 -12.04 23.57 -20.52
CA VAL A 698 -12.82 24.71 -20.98
C VAL A 698 -13.62 25.12 -19.75
N GLU A 699 -13.25 26.23 -19.10
CA GLU A 699 -13.99 26.73 -17.93
C GLU A 699 -15.46 26.90 -18.31
N GLU A 700 -16.35 26.26 -17.56
CA GLU A 700 -17.76 26.67 -17.57
C GLU A 700 -17.80 28.10 -17.05
N ILE A 701 -18.18 29.03 -17.93
CA ILE A 701 -18.21 30.45 -17.62
C ILE A 701 -19.26 30.66 -16.52
N ASP A 702 -18.81 31.05 -15.32
CA ASP A 702 -19.72 31.60 -14.31
C ASP A 702 -20.23 32.94 -14.83
N VAL A 703 -21.46 32.91 -15.33
CA VAL A 703 -22.16 34.05 -15.93
C VAL A 703 -22.11 35.28 -15.02
N LYS A 704 -22.12 35.11 -13.69
CA LYS A 704 -22.07 36.23 -12.74
C LYS A 704 -20.68 36.86 -12.68
N ALA A 705 -19.65 36.02 -12.57
CA ALA A 705 -18.26 36.48 -12.51
C ALA A 705 -17.83 37.15 -13.84
N GLU A 706 -18.25 36.58 -14.96
CA GLU A 706 -17.93 37.13 -16.28
C GLU A 706 -18.76 38.39 -16.57
N ALA A 707 -20.03 38.47 -16.12
CA ALA A 707 -20.81 39.71 -16.16
C ALA A 707 -20.14 40.84 -15.36
N PHE A 708 -19.58 40.57 -14.18
CA PHE A 708 -18.85 41.59 -13.41
C PHE A 708 -17.54 42.01 -14.08
N LYS A 709 -16.82 41.09 -14.75
CA LYS A 709 -15.67 41.45 -15.59
C LYS A 709 -16.08 42.35 -16.75
N ILE A 710 -17.17 42.03 -17.45
CA ILE A 710 -17.70 42.82 -18.56
C ILE A 710 -18.10 44.22 -18.08
N LEU A 711 -18.86 44.31 -16.98
CA LEU A 711 -19.25 45.58 -16.36
C LEU A 711 -18.03 46.42 -15.95
N LYS A 712 -17.01 45.80 -15.34
CA LYS A 712 -15.77 46.48 -14.95
C LYS A 712 -14.99 47.01 -16.15
N LYS A 713 -15.07 46.33 -17.29
CA LYS A 713 -14.44 46.71 -18.55
C LYS A 713 -15.24 47.77 -19.34
N GLN A 714 -16.51 47.94 -19.02
CA GLN A 714 -17.38 49.01 -19.55
C GLN A 714 -17.33 50.28 -18.71
N LEU A 715 -16.93 50.17 -17.43
CA LEU A 715 -16.74 51.28 -16.49
C LEU A 715 -15.32 51.88 -16.53
N GLN A 716 -14.40 51.22 -17.23
CA GLN A 716 -13.07 51.73 -17.61
C GLN A 716 -13.12 52.20 -19.05
#